data_AF-A0A971M086-F1
#
_entry.id   AF-A0A971M086-F1
#
_cell.length_a   1.000
_cell.length_b   1.000
_cell.length_c   1.000
_cell.angle_alpha   90.00
_cell.angle_beta   90.00
_cell.angle_gamma   90.00
#
_symmetry.space_group_name_H-M   'P 1'
#
loop_
_entity.id
_entity.type
_entity.pdbx_description
1 polymer ?
#
loop_
_entity_poly.entity_id
_entity_poly.type
_entity_poly.pdbx_seq_one_letter_code
_entity_poly.pdbx_strand_id
1 'polypeptide(L)'
;MSRTNGKIIFLFALAFTILLCNLTFPSLGQAASLIDIFIEGELEYSTSPVYLKAIGLYSDGSTMDITDIVGGEWRTSNSDIATVYGGKVKFKGETGRVRISFTFNNITDYVETDVTEEDVDEESYVLKFDGELDPDKKSNTLKVYKLYHDGRKVNLKNTDVEWSSSNIFVATVDEKGKVTFTGQPGQVTIKAHDGKRSVSQTVVVPYELVEISINESLNFTSSFFTNPPRLTVTGKNNSGQTQPVPNPVWSSSNENIATINSQGQINFTGQPGKVTFEVKSGNLKDSIDCTVPEPERKNVQKIYIAENLFYGKEPQTLTAFALYTDGTKEEITKEAQWTSSNENVASVREGQVYFTGGYGPVEITCNYQGFTDRVQALITKPEKNQLREIKFADHFLTGNDNGKKLIVYGVYTDNSKKPLANVSLSSLHPDIAYIRNNTLYLTKNLGKATLVAQAGKFRDTMEVETISSEERLPLFIKIIGTLDDPGRTKNLKAVAVYSDGVQEDITADAVWNTSDRKIANITNQNKIELTGVGPVKISASYKGLQAYLSNKSYYQFGKIHPLKANLISLENLRQKLETKLKQASFLPTPPDIYGHWAQKDIELARRLGWLGGYPDGTMGPDKIISRGEFVSLVQRALDLKATSQYINYTDINNHWAQSSIRILANLGIIPLKSNSPFRPDDPLTREEMAQMLANLIEVRADNYYNYLDVPPSHKSAAAIANLSQVGIMKGMDDLYFKPTEPATRAQALTAILRLLKTEPLIEGVLTNQGK
;
A
#
# COMPACT_ATOMS: atom_id res chain seq x y z
N MET A 1 40.10 -42.86 22.79
CA MET A 1 40.79 -42.29 21.62
C MET A 1 40.54 -40.79 21.59
N SER A 2 41.62 -39.98 21.68
CA SER A 2 41.77 -38.51 21.53
C SER A 2 40.74 -37.60 22.26
N ARG A 3 40.96 -36.86 23.38
CA ARG A 3 42.08 -36.00 23.90
C ARG A 3 42.55 -34.96 22.86
N THR A 4 42.64 -33.64 23.08
CA THR A 4 42.97 -32.79 24.27
C THR A 4 42.64 -31.31 23.93
N ASN A 5 42.01 -30.50 24.82
CA ASN A 5 42.57 -29.45 25.71
C ASN A 5 43.66 -28.50 25.16
N GLY A 6 43.52 -27.18 25.45
CA GLY A 6 44.68 -26.27 25.54
C GLY A 6 44.43 -24.76 25.49
N LYS A 7 44.20 -24.12 26.65
CA LYS A 7 44.53 -22.70 26.92
C LYS A 7 46.05 -22.52 26.89
N ILE A 8 46.60 -21.42 26.33
CA ILE A 8 47.95 -20.93 26.64
C ILE A 8 47.99 -19.39 26.69
N ILE A 9 48.51 -18.90 27.82
CA ILE A 9 49.00 -17.56 28.17
C ILE A 9 50.42 -17.40 27.60
N PHE A 10 50.86 -16.21 27.16
CA PHE A 10 52.29 -15.84 27.24
C PHE A 10 52.56 -14.34 27.39
N LEU A 11 53.52 -14.05 28.27
CA LEU A 11 54.12 -12.78 28.70
C LEU A 11 55.31 -12.35 27.80
N PHE A 12 55.57 -11.03 27.77
CA PHE A 12 56.84 -10.26 27.64
C PHE A 12 57.85 -10.50 26.48
N ALA A 13 58.25 -9.42 25.78
CA ALA A 13 59.56 -8.73 26.00
C ALA A 13 59.90 -7.66 24.93
N LEU A 14 60.42 -6.53 25.43
CA LEU A 14 61.32 -5.48 24.90
C LEU A 14 61.88 -5.54 23.45
N ALA A 15 61.88 -4.37 22.77
CA ALA A 15 63.05 -3.88 22.02
C ALA A 15 63.02 -2.35 21.82
N PHE A 16 64.13 -1.73 22.21
CA PHE A 16 64.50 -0.31 22.14
C PHE A 16 64.90 0.08 20.70
N THR A 17 64.63 1.31 20.26
CA THR A 17 65.55 2.02 19.34
C THR A 17 65.48 3.54 19.56
N ILE A 18 66.66 4.10 19.84
CA ILE A 18 66.98 5.51 20.06
C ILE A 18 67.17 6.21 18.71
N LEU A 19 66.71 7.44 18.56
CA LEU A 19 67.29 8.40 17.61
C LEU A 19 67.57 9.72 18.33
N LEU A 20 68.85 10.09 18.35
CA LEU A 20 69.36 11.35 18.88
C LEU A 20 68.89 12.55 18.06
N CYS A 21 68.64 13.67 18.74
CA CYS A 21 68.87 14.99 18.17
C CYS A 21 69.52 15.88 19.24
N ASN A 22 70.70 16.42 18.92
CA ASN A 22 71.49 17.32 19.76
C ASN A 22 70.91 18.74 19.78
N LEU A 23 70.60 19.27 20.97
CA LEU A 23 70.63 20.70 21.26
C LEU A 23 71.26 20.89 22.64
N THR A 24 72.42 21.55 22.69
CA THR A 24 73.14 21.91 23.91
C THR A 24 72.54 23.15 24.57
N PHE A 25 72.21 23.08 25.86
CA PHE A 25 72.08 24.23 26.79
C PHE A 25 72.37 23.75 28.24
N PRO A 26 72.68 24.66 29.18
CA PRO A 26 73.85 24.59 30.06
C PRO A 26 73.59 23.94 31.42
N SER A 27 74.68 23.49 32.05
CA SER A 27 74.85 23.12 33.48
C SER A 27 73.58 22.66 34.23
N LEU A 28 73.34 21.34 34.27
CA LEU A 28 72.41 20.79 35.26
C LEU A 28 73.00 20.95 36.66
N GLY A 29 72.42 21.89 37.40
CA GLY A 29 72.37 21.81 38.86
C GLY A 29 71.74 20.49 39.29
N GLN A 30 72.12 20.04 40.47
CA GLN A 30 71.60 18.86 41.15
C GLN A 30 70.06 18.81 41.02
N ALA A 31 69.51 17.73 40.47
CA ALA A 31 68.05 17.56 40.40
C ALA A 31 67.47 17.66 41.81
N ALA A 32 66.48 18.53 42.00
CA ALA A 32 65.88 18.74 43.31
C ALA A 32 65.27 17.43 43.81
N SER A 33 65.65 17.00 45.01
CA SER A 33 65.16 15.77 45.62
C SER A 33 63.92 16.08 46.47
N LEU A 34 62.91 15.21 46.42
CA LEU A 34 61.74 15.29 47.30
C LEU A 34 62.19 15.19 48.77
N ILE A 35 61.77 16.14 49.60
CA ILE A 35 62.10 16.22 51.03
C ILE A 35 60.88 15.93 51.91
N ASP A 36 59.68 16.34 51.49
CA ASP A 36 58.46 16.15 52.29
C ASP A 36 57.20 16.02 51.43
N ILE A 37 56.10 15.56 52.02
CA ILE A 37 54.76 15.47 51.41
C ILE A 37 53.73 16.07 52.37
N PHE A 38 52.77 16.82 51.81
CA PHE A 38 51.61 17.34 52.53
C PHE A 38 50.32 16.90 51.86
N ILE A 39 49.34 16.44 52.64
CA ILE A 39 47.98 16.22 52.16
C ILE A 39 47.15 17.49 52.39
N GLU A 40 46.72 18.12 51.30
CA GLU A 40 45.78 19.23 51.34
C GLU A 40 44.33 18.73 51.23
N GLY A 41 43.49 19.19 52.17
CA GLY A 41 42.06 18.90 52.22
C GLY A 41 41.62 18.47 53.63
N GLU A 42 40.38 18.80 53.99
CA GLU A 42 39.78 18.38 55.27
C GLU A 42 39.10 17.02 55.07
N LEU A 43 39.42 16.07 55.94
CA LEU A 43 38.77 14.76 55.97
C LEU A 43 37.63 14.81 57.01
N GLU A 44 36.42 15.08 56.54
CA GLU A 44 35.20 15.03 57.36
C GLU A 44 34.20 14.02 56.77
N TYR A 45 33.40 13.38 57.62
CA TYR A 45 32.37 12.43 57.16
C TYR A 45 31.40 13.12 56.18
N SER A 46 31.13 12.46 55.05
CA SER A 46 30.21 12.97 54.04
C SER A 46 29.55 11.84 53.27
N THR A 47 28.27 12.04 52.93
CA THR A 47 27.53 11.16 52.00
C THR A 47 27.93 11.38 50.54
N SER A 48 28.69 12.45 50.25
CA SER A 48 29.32 12.71 48.95
C SER A 48 30.83 12.44 49.01
N PRO A 49 31.49 12.11 47.87
CA PRO A 49 32.93 11.88 47.88
C PRO A 49 33.73 13.13 48.28
N VAL A 50 34.71 12.96 49.15
CA VAL A 50 35.69 13.99 49.55
C VAL A 50 36.94 13.86 48.67
N TYR A 51 37.59 14.98 48.33
CA TYR A 51 38.79 14.99 47.47
C TYR A 51 39.97 15.60 48.20
N LEU A 52 41.04 14.82 48.32
CA LEU A 52 42.33 15.21 48.91
C LEU A 52 43.38 15.37 47.80
N LYS A 53 44.36 16.24 48.02
CA LYS A 53 45.53 16.41 47.14
C LYS A 53 46.82 16.10 47.88
N ALA A 54 47.76 15.45 47.21
CA ALA A 54 49.11 15.26 47.74
C ALA A 54 50.08 16.26 47.10
N ILE A 55 50.78 17.05 47.91
CA ILE A 55 51.75 18.07 47.47
C ILE A 55 53.15 17.66 47.94
N GLY A 56 54.08 17.49 47.00
CA GLY A 56 55.49 17.19 47.30
C GLY A 56 56.31 18.47 47.42
N LEU A 57 57.16 18.57 48.45
CA LEU A 57 58.13 19.65 48.66
C LEU A 57 59.53 19.17 48.29
N TYR A 58 60.21 19.92 47.41
CA TYR A 58 61.53 19.54 46.87
C TYR A 58 62.66 20.39 47.48
N SER A 59 63.89 19.89 47.37
CA SER A 59 65.08 20.49 47.97
C SER A 59 65.47 21.89 47.47
N ASP A 60 64.91 22.30 46.33
CA ASP A 60 65.03 23.65 45.80
C ASP A 60 63.95 24.61 46.33
N GLY A 61 63.09 24.14 47.23
CA GLY A 61 61.97 24.88 47.80
C GLY A 61 60.71 24.90 46.93
N SER A 62 60.72 24.24 45.76
CA SER A 62 59.52 24.14 44.92
C SER A 62 58.52 23.11 45.46
N THR A 63 57.25 23.31 45.13
CA THR A 63 56.17 22.35 45.42
C THR A 63 55.52 21.86 44.14
N MET A 64 55.06 20.60 44.14
CA MET A 64 54.38 19.99 43.00
C MET A 64 53.17 19.17 43.47
N ASP A 65 52.06 19.25 42.75
CA ASP A 65 50.92 18.33 42.92
C ASP A 65 51.33 16.94 42.41
N ILE A 66 51.35 15.99 43.33
CA ILE A 66 51.74 14.60 43.11
C ILE A 66 50.58 13.62 43.37
N THR A 67 49.34 14.12 43.41
CA THR A 67 48.13 13.33 43.73
C THR A 67 48.00 12.05 42.89
N ASP A 68 48.35 12.15 41.60
CA ASP A 68 48.30 11.07 40.62
C ASP A 68 49.70 10.65 40.10
N ILE A 69 50.78 10.96 40.83
CA ILE A 69 52.13 10.62 40.38
C ILE A 69 52.31 9.09 40.28
N VAL A 70 53.00 8.64 39.23
CA VAL A 70 53.31 7.23 39.03
C VAL A 70 54.23 6.75 40.15
N GLY A 71 53.79 5.73 40.90
CA GLY A 71 54.49 5.19 42.07
C GLY A 71 54.08 5.78 43.42
N GLY A 72 53.15 6.75 43.43
CA GLY A 72 52.48 7.21 44.65
C GLY A 72 51.34 6.26 45.05
N GLU A 73 51.20 5.99 46.36
CA GLU A 73 50.20 5.06 46.89
C GLU A 73 49.28 5.72 47.92
N TRP A 74 47.99 5.77 47.61
CA TRP A 74 46.93 6.12 48.57
C TRP A 74 46.50 4.89 49.38
N ARG A 75 46.35 5.03 50.70
CA ARG A 75 45.92 3.96 51.61
C ARG A 75 44.89 4.45 52.62
N THR A 76 44.03 3.54 53.07
CA THR A 76 43.08 3.73 54.19
C THR A 76 43.45 2.81 55.34
N SER A 77 43.34 3.27 56.58
CA SER A 77 43.57 2.44 57.77
C SER A 77 42.41 1.47 58.04
N ASN A 78 41.20 1.79 57.56
CA ASN A 78 40.02 0.94 57.72
C ASN A 78 39.12 1.07 56.49
N SER A 79 39.18 0.06 55.61
CA SER A 79 38.39 0.03 54.37
C SER A 79 36.90 -0.19 54.59
N ASP A 80 36.48 -0.60 55.78
CA ASP A 80 35.06 -0.77 56.13
C ASP A 80 34.41 0.58 56.42
N ILE A 81 35.18 1.56 56.93
CA ILE A 81 34.73 2.93 57.19
C ILE A 81 34.83 3.80 55.92
N ALA A 82 36.00 3.83 55.27
CA ALA A 82 36.20 4.64 54.06
C ALA A 82 37.21 4.02 53.08
N THR A 83 36.99 4.27 51.78
CA THR A 83 37.88 3.86 50.69
C THR A 83 38.50 5.07 50.01
N VAL A 84 39.73 4.96 49.50
CA VAL A 84 40.44 6.04 48.79
C VAL A 84 41.03 5.53 47.47
N TYR A 85 40.92 6.32 46.41
CA TYR A 85 41.57 6.07 45.13
C TYR A 85 41.85 7.40 44.40
N GLY A 86 43.12 7.70 44.09
CA GLY A 86 43.51 8.95 43.41
C GLY A 86 43.02 10.20 44.14
N GLY A 87 43.26 10.27 45.45
CA GLY A 87 42.79 11.36 46.32
C GLY A 87 41.28 11.38 46.61
N LYS A 88 40.46 10.57 45.92
CA LYS A 88 39.00 10.51 46.13
C LYS A 88 38.62 9.57 47.26
N VAL A 89 38.07 10.10 48.34
CA VAL A 89 37.62 9.36 49.52
C VAL A 89 36.10 9.14 49.48
N LYS A 90 35.64 7.93 49.78
CA LYS A 90 34.22 7.58 49.94
C LYS A 90 33.98 6.87 51.27
N PHE A 91 33.13 7.46 52.12
CA PHE A 91 32.65 6.83 53.35
C PHE A 91 31.57 5.79 53.06
N LYS A 92 31.52 4.75 53.90
CA LYS A 92 30.59 3.61 53.78
C LYS A 92 29.49 3.60 54.85
N GLY A 93 29.51 4.56 55.78
CA GLY A 93 28.51 4.67 56.84
C GLY A 93 28.77 3.76 58.04
N GLU A 94 29.99 3.24 58.21
CA GLU A 94 30.41 2.53 59.43
C GLU A 94 31.09 3.51 60.39
N THR A 95 30.91 3.32 61.70
CA THR A 95 31.48 4.19 62.73
C THR A 95 32.91 3.81 63.10
N GLY A 96 33.67 4.78 63.62
CA GLY A 96 35.04 4.61 64.09
C GLY A 96 36.03 5.59 63.48
N ARG A 97 37.30 5.50 63.91
CA ARG A 97 38.40 6.32 63.42
C ARG A 97 38.95 5.78 62.10
N VAL A 98 39.14 6.65 61.11
CA VAL A 98 39.78 6.30 59.83
C VAL A 98 40.86 7.31 59.44
N ARG A 99 42.00 6.79 58.98
CA ARG A 99 43.15 7.55 58.49
C ARG A 99 43.35 7.28 57.00
N ILE A 100 43.54 8.34 56.22
CA ILE A 100 43.90 8.29 54.81
C ILE A 100 45.34 8.79 54.66
N SER A 101 46.22 7.99 54.04
CA SER A 101 47.63 8.33 53.84
C SER A 101 48.05 8.26 52.39
N PHE A 102 49.08 9.02 52.02
CA PHE A 102 49.74 8.97 50.72
C PHE A 102 51.24 8.78 50.90
N THR A 103 51.80 7.80 50.17
CA THR A 103 53.23 7.46 50.23
C THR A 103 53.88 7.59 48.86
N PHE A 104 55.01 8.28 48.76
CA PHE A 104 55.84 8.34 47.55
C PHE A 104 57.33 8.44 47.93
N ASN A 105 58.20 7.66 47.30
CA ASN A 105 59.64 7.59 47.62
C ASN A 105 59.96 7.41 49.12
N ASN A 106 59.21 6.56 49.82
CA ASN A 106 59.29 6.28 51.27
C ASN A 106 58.94 7.47 52.19
N ILE A 107 58.48 8.60 51.67
CA ILE A 107 57.90 9.70 52.45
C ILE A 107 56.39 9.50 52.51
N THR A 108 55.78 9.68 53.67
CA THR A 108 54.34 9.47 53.88
C THR A 108 53.76 10.59 54.72
N ASP A 109 52.59 11.07 54.32
CA ASP A 109 51.75 11.96 55.13
C ASP A 109 50.32 11.39 55.25
N TYR A 110 49.54 11.88 56.22
CA TYR A 110 48.18 11.41 56.46
C TYR A 110 47.23 12.47 57.05
N VAL A 111 45.93 12.26 56.80
CA VAL A 111 44.82 12.94 57.48
C VAL A 111 43.90 11.91 58.13
N GLU A 112 43.26 12.25 59.25
CA GLU A 112 42.37 11.34 59.99
C GLU A 112 41.11 12.02 60.50
N THR A 113 40.05 11.23 60.70
CA THR A 113 38.75 11.68 61.20
C THR A 113 38.04 10.58 61.99
N ASP A 114 37.10 10.98 62.84
CA ASP A 114 36.25 10.07 63.64
C ASP A 114 34.82 10.10 63.07
N VAL A 115 34.27 8.94 62.68
CA VAL A 115 32.86 8.79 62.25
C VAL A 115 32.05 8.30 63.45
N THR A 116 31.11 9.09 63.93
CA THR A 116 30.34 8.80 65.15
C THR A 116 28.96 8.21 64.84
N GLU A 117 28.30 7.62 65.84
CA GLU A 117 26.92 7.11 65.69
C GLU A 117 25.94 8.22 65.31
N GLU A 118 26.14 9.44 65.80
CA GLU A 118 25.34 10.63 65.46
C GLU A 118 25.45 11.00 63.96
N ASP A 119 26.55 10.63 63.30
CA ASP A 119 26.75 10.83 61.85
C ASP A 119 26.01 9.79 60.98
N VAL A 120 25.54 8.69 61.58
CA VAL A 120 25.01 7.49 60.88
C VAL A 120 23.51 7.22 61.16
N ASP A 121 22.89 7.87 62.16
CA ASP A 121 21.79 7.24 62.92
C ASP A 121 20.33 7.16 62.34
N GLU A 122 19.68 6.05 62.76
CA GLU A 122 18.26 5.70 62.98
C GLU A 122 17.16 5.58 61.87
N GLU A 123 17.17 6.27 60.73
CA GLU A 123 16.00 6.23 59.79
C GLU A 123 16.14 5.34 58.54
N SER A 124 17.14 4.46 58.44
CA SER A 124 17.35 3.70 57.20
C SER A 124 16.45 2.44 57.08
N TYR A 125 15.49 2.44 56.14
CA TYR A 125 14.55 1.32 55.87
C TYR A 125 14.39 1.00 54.37
N VAL A 126 14.14 -0.23 53.96
CA VAL A 126 13.76 -0.54 52.56
C VAL A 126 12.26 -0.84 52.45
N LEU A 127 11.64 -0.50 51.32
CA LEU A 127 10.28 -0.93 51.03
C LEU A 127 10.28 -2.33 50.41
N LYS A 128 9.29 -3.15 50.79
CA LYS A 128 9.06 -4.48 50.25
C LYS A 128 7.56 -4.67 49.96
N PHE A 129 7.27 -5.46 48.93
CA PHE A 129 5.91 -5.95 48.69
C PHE A 129 5.63 -7.18 49.53
N ASP A 130 4.40 -7.27 50.03
CA ASP A 130 3.76 -8.48 50.52
C ASP A 130 2.69 -8.89 49.50
N GLY A 131 2.95 -10.00 48.79
CA GLY A 131 2.19 -10.47 47.63
C GLY A 131 3.03 -10.55 46.35
N GLU A 132 2.57 -11.37 45.39
CA GLU A 132 3.18 -11.49 44.06
C GLU A 132 2.14 -11.27 42.96
N LEU A 133 2.59 -10.65 41.87
CA LEU A 133 1.78 -10.46 40.66
C LEU A 133 1.74 -11.74 39.83
N ASP A 134 0.52 -12.18 39.55
CA ASP A 134 0.23 -13.34 38.71
C ASP A 134 -0.86 -12.96 37.69
N PRO A 135 -0.52 -12.85 36.38
CA PRO A 135 -1.47 -12.48 35.34
C PRO A 135 -2.66 -13.43 35.20
N ASP A 136 -2.53 -14.68 35.64
CA ASP A 136 -3.56 -15.72 35.49
C ASP A 136 -4.55 -15.75 36.66
N LYS A 137 -4.28 -15.00 37.74
CA LYS A 137 -5.19 -14.90 38.89
C LYS A 137 -6.32 -13.91 38.65
N LYS A 138 -7.53 -14.29 39.08
CA LYS A 138 -8.73 -13.44 39.05
C LYS A 138 -8.61 -12.15 39.87
N SER A 139 -7.68 -12.06 40.81
CA SER A 139 -7.45 -10.88 41.63
C SER A 139 -5.99 -10.82 42.07
N ASN A 140 -5.35 -9.67 41.84
CA ASN A 140 -4.02 -9.37 42.34
C ASN A 140 -4.11 -8.19 43.31
N THR A 141 -3.52 -8.30 44.49
CA THR A 141 -3.49 -7.21 45.48
C THR A 141 -2.14 -7.22 46.17
N LEU A 142 -1.43 -6.11 46.08
CA LEU A 142 -0.13 -5.92 46.71
C LEU A 142 -0.29 -5.09 47.99
N LYS A 143 0.43 -5.46 49.04
CA LYS A 143 0.60 -4.65 50.25
C LYS A 143 2.06 -4.21 50.35
N VAL A 144 2.32 -3.09 51.03
CA VAL A 144 3.68 -2.55 51.18
C VAL A 144 4.05 -2.49 52.65
N TYR A 145 5.29 -2.86 52.98
CA TYR A 145 5.83 -2.71 54.33
C TYR A 145 7.26 -2.14 54.30
N LYS A 146 7.59 -1.38 55.35
CA LYS A 146 8.95 -0.94 55.66
C LYS A 146 9.69 -2.07 56.37
N LEU A 147 10.90 -2.39 55.90
CA LEU A 147 11.84 -3.31 56.53
C LEU A 147 13.06 -2.51 56.99
N TYR A 148 13.19 -2.36 58.30
CA TYR A 148 14.30 -1.65 58.93
C TYR A 148 15.54 -2.57 59.04
N HIS A 149 16.72 -1.98 59.23
CA HIS A 149 17.98 -2.74 59.34
C HIS A 149 17.99 -3.72 60.52
N ASP A 150 17.30 -3.37 61.61
CA ASP A 150 17.05 -4.23 62.79
C ASP A 150 16.10 -5.41 62.51
N GLY A 151 15.59 -5.55 61.29
CA GLY A 151 14.65 -6.59 60.87
C GLY A 151 13.18 -6.30 61.21
N ARG A 152 12.88 -5.17 61.86
CA ARG A 152 11.50 -4.75 62.17
C ARG A 152 10.72 -4.52 60.89
N LYS A 153 9.49 -5.07 60.82
CA LYS A 153 8.56 -4.88 59.71
C LYS A 153 7.38 -4.01 60.14
N VAL A 154 7.11 -2.96 59.38
CA VAL A 154 5.97 -2.06 59.61
C VAL A 154 5.12 -1.97 58.35
N ASN A 155 3.91 -2.52 58.39
CA ASN A 155 2.98 -2.48 57.26
C ASN A 155 2.47 -1.05 57.05
N LEU A 156 2.43 -0.63 55.79
CA LEU A 156 1.83 0.64 55.39
C LEU A 156 0.36 0.42 55.04
N LYS A 157 -0.47 1.45 55.27
CA LYS A 157 -1.80 1.48 54.66
C LYS A 157 -1.60 1.77 53.18
N ASN A 158 -2.25 1.01 52.30
CA ASN A 158 -2.08 1.18 50.86
C ASN A 158 -2.52 2.58 50.36
N THR A 159 -3.37 3.29 51.11
CA THR A 159 -3.77 4.69 50.85
C THR A 159 -2.69 5.72 51.14
N ASP A 160 -1.69 5.35 51.95
CA ASP A 160 -0.58 6.23 52.33
C ASP A 160 0.63 6.02 51.39
N VAL A 161 0.41 5.29 50.28
CA VAL A 161 1.41 4.89 49.30
C VAL A 161 0.95 5.34 47.91
N GLU A 162 1.84 5.99 47.17
CA GLU A 162 1.61 6.36 45.79
C GLU A 162 1.87 5.15 44.88
N TRP A 163 0.83 4.74 44.15
CA TRP A 163 0.90 3.62 43.21
C TRP A 163 1.03 4.10 41.79
N SER A 164 1.86 3.42 41.01
CA SER A 164 2.00 3.68 39.58
C SER A 164 2.22 2.39 38.78
N SER A 165 1.71 2.39 37.56
CA SER A 165 1.97 1.34 36.57
C SER A 165 2.80 1.93 35.43
N SER A 166 3.86 1.24 35.03
CA SER A 166 4.67 1.63 33.88
C SER A 166 3.92 1.50 32.55
N ASN A 167 2.85 0.70 32.50
CA ASN A 167 2.02 0.50 31.32
C ASN A 167 0.58 0.14 31.69
N ILE A 168 -0.28 1.16 31.74
CA ILE A 168 -1.69 1.03 32.09
C ILE A 168 -2.50 0.16 31.11
N PHE A 169 -2.00 -0.04 29.89
CA PHE A 169 -2.67 -0.87 28.90
C PHE A 169 -2.49 -2.37 29.17
N VAL A 170 -1.45 -2.76 29.92
CA VAL A 170 -1.17 -4.15 30.32
C VAL A 170 -1.75 -4.44 31.70
N ALA A 171 -1.54 -3.54 32.67
CA ALA A 171 -2.13 -3.63 33.99
C ALA A 171 -2.32 -2.27 34.64
N THR A 172 -3.45 -2.08 35.32
CA THR A 172 -3.74 -0.92 36.16
C THR A 172 -3.57 -1.27 37.64
N VAL A 173 -3.28 -0.27 38.47
CA VAL A 173 -3.23 -0.39 39.93
C VAL A 173 -4.05 0.73 40.55
N ASP A 174 -4.92 0.41 41.51
CA ASP A 174 -5.72 1.40 42.24
C ASP A 174 -5.05 1.85 43.56
N GLU A 175 -5.65 2.84 44.22
CA GLU A 175 -5.19 3.40 45.51
C GLU A 175 -5.17 2.37 46.66
N LYS A 176 -5.80 1.21 46.48
CA LYS A 176 -5.80 0.11 47.46
C LYS A 176 -4.78 -0.96 47.12
N GLY A 177 -3.92 -0.73 46.13
CA GLY A 177 -2.91 -1.70 45.68
C GLY A 177 -3.51 -2.88 44.92
N LYS A 178 -4.76 -2.80 44.46
CA LYS A 178 -5.37 -3.84 43.62
C LYS A 178 -4.90 -3.68 42.19
N VAL A 179 -4.28 -4.73 41.66
CA VAL A 179 -3.75 -4.76 40.30
C VAL A 179 -4.71 -5.54 39.40
N THR A 180 -5.07 -4.95 38.27
CA THR A 180 -5.99 -5.55 37.29
C THR A 180 -5.28 -5.67 35.94
N PHE A 181 -5.06 -6.90 35.48
CA PHE A 181 -4.52 -7.18 34.15
C PHE A 181 -5.62 -7.05 33.10
N THR A 182 -5.27 -6.47 31.95
CA THR A 182 -6.20 -6.27 30.83
C THR A 182 -6.19 -7.44 29.84
N GLY A 183 -5.21 -8.35 29.97
CA GLY A 183 -4.90 -9.39 28.99
C GLY A 183 -3.99 -8.92 27.85
N GLN A 184 -3.64 -7.62 27.76
CA GLN A 184 -2.70 -7.17 26.74
C GLN A 184 -1.28 -7.69 27.00
N PRO A 185 -0.59 -8.23 25.98
CA PRO A 185 0.76 -8.74 26.13
C PRO A 185 1.74 -7.60 26.32
N GLY A 186 2.75 -7.83 27.15
CA GLY A 186 3.79 -6.85 27.43
C GLY A 186 4.34 -6.93 28.84
N GLN A 187 5.44 -6.21 29.05
CA GLN A 187 6.04 -6.06 30.36
C GLN A 187 5.43 -4.87 31.09
N VAL A 188 5.04 -5.08 32.35
CA VAL A 188 4.53 -4.01 33.22
C VAL A 188 5.24 -4.05 34.57
N THR A 189 5.61 -2.88 35.07
CA THR A 189 6.18 -2.69 36.39
C THR A 189 5.19 -1.92 37.24
N ILE A 190 4.76 -2.53 38.35
CA ILE A 190 3.97 -1.86 39.39
C ILE A 190 4.93 -1.33 40.43
N LYS A 191 4.88 -0.01 40.69
CA LYS A 191 5.75 0.70 41.62
C LYS A 191 4.93 1.35 42.72
N ALA A 192 5.39 1.19 43.95
CA ALA A 192 4.89 1.85 45.14
C ALA A 192 5.95 2.82 45.67
N HIS A 193 5.53 4.02 46.07
CA HIS A 193 6.39 5.06 46.63
C HIS A 193 5.75 5.67 47.89
N ASP A 194 6.53 5.84 48.96
CA ASP A 194 6.04 6.34 50.26
C ASP A 194 6.42 7.81 50.53
N GLY A 195 6.85 8.54 49.50
CA GLY A 195 7.37 9.91 49.60
C GLY A 195 8.89 10.00 49.77
N LYS A 196 9.56 8.93 50.27
CA LYS A 196 11.02 8.90 50.45
C LYS A 196 11.69 7.79 49.62
N ARG A 197 11.10 6.60 49.53
CA ARG A 197 11.68 5.40 48.89
C ARG A 197 10.65 4.71 48.01
N SER A 198 11.12 3.81 47.13
CA SER A 198 10.24 3.03 46.26
C SER A 198 10.57 1.54 46.22
N VAL A 199 9.56 0.74 45.90
CA VAL A 199 9.66 -0.68 45.58
C VAL A 199 8.89 -0.97 44.29
N SER A 200 9.40 -1.90 43.49
CA SER A 200 8.82 -2.26 42.19
C SER A 200 8.75 -3.77 42.02
N GLN A 201 7.69 -4.26 41.37
CA GLN A 201 7.55 -5.64 40.91
C GLN A 201 7.22 -5.62 39.42
N THR A 202 7.96 -6.39 38.64
CA THR A 202 7.82 -6.44 37.18
C THR A 202 7.32 -7.81 36.77
N VAL A 203 6.34 -7.84 35.87
CA VAL A 203 5.74 -9.05 35.33
C VAL A 203 5.58 -8.91 33.82
N VAL A 204 5.66 -10.04 33.12
CA VAL A 204 5.49 -10.10 31.67
C VAL A 204 4.22 -10.89 31.38
N VAL A 205 3.27 -10.27 30.70
CA VAL A 205 2.10 -10.96 30.15
C VAL A 205 2.48 -11.50 28.77
N PRO A 206 2.48 -12.82 28.55
CA PRO A 206 2.91 -13.41 27.29
C PRO A 206 1.94 -13.09 26.15
N TYR A 207 2.49 -12.99 24.94
CA TYR A 207 1.71 -12.96 23.70
C TYR A 207 1.26 -14.38 23.35
N GLU A 208 -0.05 -14.61 23.27
CA GLU A 208 -0.62 -15.89 22.84
C GLU A 208 -1.72 -15.68 21.82
N LEU A 209 -1.64 -16.41 20.70
CA LEU A 209 -2.68 -16.47 19.66
C LEU A 209 -3.72 -17.52 20.08
N VAL A 210 -5.00 -17.15 20.12
CA VAL A 210 -6.09 -18.01 20.62
C VAL A 210 -7.09 -18.43 19.53
N GLU A 211 -7.18 -17.67 18.44
CA GLU A 211 -8.09 -17.93 17.32
C GLU A 211 -7.40 -17.52 16.01
N ILE A 212 -7.63 -18.24 14.92
CA ILE A 212 -7.31 -17.79 13.55
C ILE A 212 -8.54 -17.90 12.65
N SER A 213 -8.59 -17.07 11.62
CA SER A 213 -9.68 -17.04 10.64
C SER A 213 -9.16 -16.58 9.29
N ILE A 214 -9.55 -17.28 8.23
CA ILE A 214 -9.42 -16.84 6.85
C ILE A 214 -10.38 -15.65 6.65
N ASN A 215 -9.88 -14.58 6.04
CA ASN A 215 -10.61 -13.32 5.93
C ASN A 215 -11.57 -13.33 4.73
N GLU A 216 -11.12 -13.79 3.58
CA GLU A 216 -11.84 -13.67 2.32
C GLU A 216 -12.93 -14.75 2.16
N SER A 217 -13.95 -14.48 1.33
CA SER A 217 -14.75 -15.54 0.72
C SER A 217 -14.08 -16.07 -0.53
N LEU A 218 -14.43 -17.30 -0.94
CA LEU A 218 -13.86 -17.94 -2.12
C LEU A 218 -14.92 -18.62 -2.98
N ASN A 219 -15.73 -17.81 -3.66
CA ASN A 219 -16.63 -18.28 -4.70
C ASN A 219 -15.90 -18.24 -6.05
N PHE A 220 -15.80 -19.39 -6.73
CA PHE A 220 -15.04 -19.53 -7.98
C PHE A 220 -15.55 -18.58 -9.08
N THR A 221 -14.61 -17.98 -9.81
CA THR A 221 -14.90 -17.18 -11.01
C THR A 221 -13.85 -17.48 -12.07
N SER A 222 -14.21 -17.42 -13.36
CA SER A 222 -13.25 -17.62 -14.46
C SER A 222 -12.13 -16.57 -14.50
N SER A 223 -12.34 -15.40 -13.90
CA SER A 223 -11.30 -14.37 -13.76
C SER A 223 -10.14 -14.81 -12.87
N PHE A 224 -10.30 -15.84 -12.02
CA PHE A 224 -9.22 -16.36 -11.19
C PHE A 224 -8.06 -16.98 -11.98
N PHE A 225 -8.27 -17.30 -13.27
CA PHE A 225 -7.17 -17.74 -14.13
C PHE A 225 -6.23 -16.60 -14.55
N THR A 226 -6.76 -15.38 -14.69
CA THR A 226 -6.00 -14.19 -15.11
C THR A 226 -5.61 -13.31 -13.93
N ASN A 227 -6.41 -13.31 -12.87
CA ASN A 227 -6.17 -12.59 -11.62
C ASN A 227 -6.34 -13.55 -10.44
N PRO A 228 -5.29 -14.32 -10.10
CA PRO A 228 -5.41 -15.38 -9.12
C PRO A 228 -5.75 -14.81 -7.73
N PRO A 229 -6.70 -15.41 -6.99
CA PRO A 229 -7.11 -14.89 -5.69
C PRO A 229 -6.06 -15.21 -4.63
N ARG A 230 -6.05 -14.40 -3.57
CA ARG A 230 -5.16 -14.58 -2.43
C ARG A 230 -5.98 -14.64 -1.16
N LEU A 231 -5.71 -15.65 -0.32
CA LEU A 231 -6.24 -15.75 1.02
C LEU A 231 -5.27 -15.11 2.02
N THR A 232 -5.84 -14.41 2.99
CA THR A 232 -5.14 -13.89 4.16
C THR A 232 -5.79 -14.45 5.41
N VAL A 233 -4.99 -14.50 6.47
CA VAL A 233 -5.42 -15.04 7.76
C VAL A 233 -5.10 -14.04 8.84
N THR A 234 -6.12 -13.72 9.64
CA THR A 234 -5.95 -12.96 10.88
C THR A 234 -6.18 -13.88 12.06
N GLY A 235 -5.63 -13.52 13.21
CA GLY A 235 -5.93 -14.20 14.45
C GLY A 235 -6.10 -13.23 15.59
N LYS A 236 -6.80 -13.70 16.63
CA LYS A 236 -6.98 -12.95 17.86
C LYS A 236 -5.99 -13.45 18.90
N ASN A 237 -5.45 -12.52 19.67
CA ASN A 237 -4.63 -12.85 20.84
C ASN A 237 -5.50 -13.01 22.11
N ASN A 238 -4.87 -13.38 23.21
CA ASN A 238 -5.44 -13.46 24.56
C ASN A 238 -6.09 -12.16 25.07
N SER A 239 -5.86 -11.00 24.44
CA SER A 239 -6.55 -9.74 24.74
C SER A 239 -7.78 -9.48 23.85
N GLY A 240 -8.07 -10.38 22.90
CA GLY A 240 -9.14 -10.24 21.92
C GLY A 240 -8.80 -9.32 20.74
N GLN A 241 -7.58 -8.79 20.67
CA GLN A 241 -7.13 -7.96 19.55
C GLN A 241 -6.84 -8.81 18.31
N THR A 242 -7.37 -8.39 17.16
CA THR A 242 -7.14 -9.03 15.86
C THR A 242 -5.84 -8.52 15.23
N GLN A 243 -5.04 -9.42 14.68
CA GLN A 243 -3.81 -9.08 13.95
C GLN A 243 -3.51 -10.11 12.84
N PRO A 244 -2.62 -9.78 11.88
CA PRO A 244 -2.12 -10.76 10.92
C PRO A 244 -1.41 -11.92 11.63
N VAL A 245 -1.64 -13.14 11.13
CA VAL A 245 -0.92 -14.33 11.63
C VAL A 245 0.46 -14.41 10.97
N PRO A 246 1.56 -14.46 11.74
CA PRO A 246 2.89 -14.61 11.18
C PRO A 246 3.13 -16.03 10.66
N ASN A 247 3.72 -16.15 9.47
CA ASN A 247 4.13 -17.41 8.84
C ASN A 247 3.04 -18.51 8.82
N PRO A 248 1.85 -18.24 8.26
CA PRO A 248 0.80 -19.24 8.18
C PRO A 248 1.20 -20.40 7.25
N VAL A 249 0.84 -21.62 7.64
CA VAL A 249 1.09 -22.82 6.83
C VAL A 249 -0.18 -23.17 6.07
N TRP A 250 -0.14 -23.06 4.75
CA TRP A 250 -1.26 -23.33 3.86
C TRP A 250 -1.17 -24.72 3.22
N SER A 251 -2.31 -25.33 2.94
CA SER A 251 -2.42 -26.60 2.22
C SER A 251 -3.69 -26.64 1.35
N SER A 252 -3.65 -27.41 0.27
CA SER A 252 -4.79 -27.69 -0.61
C SER A 252 -5.17 -29.17 -0.50
N SER A 253 -6.46 -29.47 -0.44
CA SER A 253 -6.94 -30.86 -0.42
C SER A 253 -6.81 -31.58 -1.77
N ASN A 254 -6.69 -30.84 -2.87
CA ASN A 254 -6.51 -31.40 -4.21
C ASN A 254 -5.75 -30.43 -5.14
N GLU A 255 -4.44 -30.65 -5.27
CA GLU A 255 -3.56 -29.81 -6.09
C GLU A 255 -3.80 -29.93 -7.60
N ASN A 256 -4.50 -30.98 -8.06
CA ASN A 256 -4.89 -31.08 -9.47
C ASN A 256 -5.96 -30.06 -9.86
N ILE A 257 -6.75 -29.58 -8.89
CA ILE A 257 -7.77 -28.54 -9.08
C ILE A 257 -7.16 -27.16 -8.82
N ALA A 258 -6.47 -27.00 -7.69
CA ALA A 258 -5.84 -25.74 -7.34
C ALA A 258 -4.72 -25.90 -6.30
N THR A 259 -3.64 -25.13 -6.48
CA THR A 259 -2.52 -25.05 -5.53
C THR A 259 -2.59 -23.76 -4.72
N ILE A 260 -2.03 -23.75 -3.50
CA ILE A 260 -1.88 -22.54 -2.67
C ILE A 260 -0.42 -22.43 -2.20
N ASN A 261 0.17 -21.24 -2.31
CA ASN A 261 1.55 -21.02 -1.86
C ASN A 261 1.62 -20.50 -0.41
N SER A 262 2.84 -20.35 0.13
CA SER A 262 3.07 -19.86 1.50
C SER A 262 2.59 -18.43 1.75
N GLN A 263 2.34 -17.64 0.70
CA GLN A 263 1.80 -16.29 0.80
C GLN A 263 0.26 -16.27 0.74
N GLY A 264 -0.39 -17.43 0.62
CA GLY A 264 -1.83 -17.60 0.47
C GLY A 264 -2.35 -17.38 -0.97
N GLN A 265 -1.45 -17.27 -1.95
CA GLN A 265 -1.83 -17.10 -3.36
C GLN A 265 -2.33 -18.43 -3.93
N ILE A 266 -3.53 -18.44 -4.50
CA ILE A 266 -4.15 -19.62 -5.10
C ILE A 266 -3.97 -19.57 -6.61
N ASN A 267 -3.57 -20.68 -7.21
CA ASN A 267 -3.58 -20.89 -8.67
C ASN A 267 -4.52 -22.05 -9.01
N PHE A 268 -5.55 -21.78 -9.81
CA PHE A 268 -6.48 -22.79 -10.33
C PHE A 268 -5.96 -23.38 -11.64
N THR A 269 -6.12 -24.69 -11.84
CA THR A 269 -5.67 -25.40 -13.05
C THR A 269 -6.71 -25.42 -14.16
N GLY A 270 -7.99 -25.20 -13.80
CA GLY A 270 -9.14 -25.34 -14.69
C GLY A 270 -9.83 -26.70 -14.62
N GLN A 271 -9.31 -27.65 -13.83
CA GLN A 271 -10.02 -28.90 -13.57
C GLN A 271 -11.24 -28.66 -12.67
N PRO A 272 -12.42 -29.21 -13.02
CA PRO A 272 -13.61 -29.08 -12.20
C PRO A 272 -13.55 -29.95 -10.94
N GLY A 273 -14.30 -29.54 -9.92
CA GLY A 273 -14.42 -30.27 -8.67
C GLY A 273 -14.32 -29.39 -7.44
N LYS A 274 -14.47 -30.01 -6.26
CA LYS A 274 -14.37 -29.34 -4.96
C LYS A 274 -12.92 -29.41 -4.43
N VAL A 275 -12.42 -28.28 -3.95
CA VAL A 275 -11.12 -28.16 -3.26
C VAL A 275 -11.30 -27.40 -1.95
N THR A 276 -10.54 -27.78 -0.93
CA THR A 276 -10.52 -27.16 0.40
C THR A 276 -9.12 -26.63 0.67
N PHE A 277 -9.02 -25.37 1.07
CA PHE A 277 -7.77 -24.75 1.51
C PHE A 277 -7.77 -24.66 3.03
N GLU A 278 -6.75 -25.23 3.68
CA GLU A 278 -6.58 -25.22 5.13
C GLU A 278 -5.34 -24.39 5.52
N VAL A 279 -5.48 -23.55 6.54
CA VAL A 279 -4.39 -22.77 7.15
C VAL A 279 -4.13 -23.22 8.58
N LYS A 280 -2.86 -23.30 8.97
CA LYS A 280 -2.43 -23.65 10.34
C LYS A 280 -1.45 -22.64 10.92
N SER A 281 -1.55 -22.43 12.23
CA SER A 281 -0.56 -21.72 13.05
C SER A 281 -0.50 -22.37 14.43
N GLY A 282 0.54 -23.17 14.68
CA GLY A 282 0.61 -24.03 15.86
C GLY A 282 -0.54 -25.05 15.85
N ASN A 283 -1.34 -25.06 16.92
CA ASN A 283 -2.50 -25.95 17.05
C ASN A 283 -3.80 -25.37 16.45
N LEU A 284 -3.78 -24.10 16.03
CA LEU A 284 -4.95 -23.43 15.48
C LEU A 284 -5.06 -23.70 13.98
N LYS A 285 -6.28 -23.88 13.49
CA LYS A 285 -6.58 -24.11 12.08
C LYS A 285 -7.88 -23.44 11.64
N ASP A 286 -7.96 -23.07 10.38
CA ASP A 286 -9.20 -22.69 9.70
C ASP A 286 -9.16 -23.19 8.25
N SER A 287 -10.33 -23.31 7.61
CA SER A 287 -10.44 -23.84 6.25
C SER A 287 -11.54 -23.17 5.45
N ILE A 288 -11.33 -23.07 4.14
CA ILE A 288 -12.32 -22.56 3.19
C ILE A 288 -12.45 -23.49 1.98
N ASP A 289 -13.69 -23.73 1.56
CA ASP A 289 -14.03 -24.55 0.41
C ASP A 289 -14.21 -23.69 -0.85
N CYS A 290 -13.87 -24.25 -2.01
CA CYS A 290 -14.17 -23.70 -3.32
C CYS A 290 -14.57 -24.83 -4.27
N THR A 291 -15.59 -24.61 -5.09
CA THR A 291 -16.04 -25.56 -6.12
C THR A 291 -15.82 -24.94 -7.49
N VAL A 292 -14.96 -25.58 -8.30
CA VAL A 292 -14.78 -25.25 -9.71
C VAL A 292 -15.87 -25.98 -10.50
N PRO A 293 -16.76 -25.27 -11.20
CA PRO A 293 -17.84 -25.90 -11.97
C PRO A 293 -17.29 -26.67 -13.17
N GLU A 294 -18.00 -27.73 -13.58
CA GLU A 294 -17.71 -28.40 -14.85
C GLU A 294 -17.87 -27.41 -16.02
N PRO A 295 -16.94 -27.38 -17.00
CA PRO A 295 -17.11 -26.55 -18.17
C PRO A 295 -18.36 -27.01 -18.94
N GLU A 296 -19.27 -26.08 -19.21
CA GLU A 296 -20.46 -26.38 -20.01
C GLU A 296 -20.04 -26.91 -21.38
N ARG A 297 -20.65 -28.02 -21.82
CA ARG A 297 -20.40 -28.58 -23.15
C ARG A 297 -20.82 -27.55 -24.21
N LYS A 298 -19.86 -27.08 -25.00
CA LYS A 298 -20.11 -26.27 -26.19
C LYS A 298 -20.77 -27.15 -27.25
N ASN A 299 -22.06 -26.95 -27.51
CA ASN A 299 -22.74 -27.62 -28.60
C ASN A 299 -22.82 -26.66 -29.79
N VAL A 300 -22.65 -27.15 -31.02
CA VAL A 300 -22.87 -26.33 -32.21
C VAL A 300 -24.34 -25.93 -32.25
N GLN A 301 -24.62 -24.63 -32.30
CA GLN A 301 -25.98 -24.10 -32.51
C GLN A 301 -26.29 -23.93 -33.99
N LYS A 302 -25.32 -23.45 -34.78
CA LYS A 302 -25.44 -23.26 -36.23
C LYS A 302 -24.07 -23.14 -36.89
N ILE A 303 -24.02 -23.36 -38.20
CA ILE A 303 -22.85 -23.06 -39.04
C ILE A 303 -23.23 -22.08 -40.14
N TYR A 304 -22.27 -21.36 -40.70
CA TYR A 304 -22.47 -20.57 -41.91
C TYR A 304 -21.21 -20.42 -42.76
N ILE A 305 -21.41 -20.22 -44.06
CA ILE A 305 -20.37 -19.87 -45.05
C ILE A 305 -20.30 -18.34 -45.15
N ALA A 306 -19.10 -17.77 -45.05
CA ALA A 306 -18.93 -16.32 -44.97
C ALA A 306 -19.06 -15.59 -46.32
N GLU A 307 -18.78 -16.28 -47.43
CA GLU A 307 -18.71 -15.71 -48.77
C GLU A 307 -19.84 -16.22 -49.67
N ASN A 308 -20.34 -15.35 -50.54
CA ASN A 308 -21.24 -15.75 -51.62
C ASN A 308 -20.47 -16.38 -52.78
N LEU A 309 -21.09 -17.31 -53.51
CA LEU A 309 -20.47 -17.98 -54.66
C LEU A 309 -20.61 -17.15 -55.95
N PHE A 310 -19.51 -16.87 -56.64
CA PHE A 310 -19.52 -16.17 -57.93
C PHE A 310 -18.53 -16.79 -58.91
N TYR A 311 -18.88 -16.83 -60.19
CA TYR A 311 -17.97 -17.32 -61.22
C TYR A 311 -16.70 -16.46 -61.31
N GLY A 312 -15.55 -17.13 -61.27
CA GLY A 312 -14.23 -16.56 -61.46
C GLY A 312 -13.37 -17.47 -62.33
N LYS A 313 -12.35 -16.89 -62.97
CA LYS A 313 -11.31 -17.67 -63.67
C LYS A 313 -10.35 -18.37 -62.71
N GLU A 314 -10.18 -17.80 -61.52
CA GLU A 314 -9.39 -18.36 -60.44
C GLU A 314 -10.29 -19.09 -59.43
N PRO A 315 -9.78 -20.10 -58.70
CA PRO A 315 -10.53 -20.76 -57.65
C PRO A 315 -10.98 -19.77 -56.57
N GLN A 316 -12.21 -19.92 -56.09
CA GLN A 316 -12.77 -19.10 -55.03
C GLN A 316 -12.65 -19.80 -53.68
N THR A 317 -12.17 -19.12 -52.65
CA THR A 317 -12.17 -19.62 -51.27
C THR A 317 -13.49 -19.29 -50.57
N LEU A 318 -14.10 -20.30 -49.94
CA LEU A 318 -15.21 -20.20 -49.01
C LEU A 318 -14.71 -20.60 -47.62
N THR A 319 -15.04 -19.79 -46.62
CA THR A 319 -14.70 -19.95 -45.21
C THR A 319 -15.96 -20.32 -44.45
N ALA A 320 -15.92 -21.39 -43.65
CA ALA A 320 -17.05 -21.81 -42.83
C ALA A 320 -16.79 -21.55 -41.35
N PHE A 321 -17.82 -21.14 -40.61
CA PHE A 321 -17.75 -20.90 -39.17
C PHE A 321 -18.86 -21.65 -38.43
N ALA A 322 -18.54 -22.20 -37.26
CA ALA A 322 -19.51 -22.72 -36.29
C ALA A 322 -19.75 -21.69 -35.18
N LEU A 323 -21.02 -21.50 -34.81
CA LEU A 323 -21.42 -20.78 -33.60
C LEU A 323 -21.87 -21.81 -32.56
N TYR A 324 -21.29 -21.75 -31.37
CA TYR A 324 -21.59 -22.66 -30.27
C TYR A 324 -22.60 -22.07 -29.27
N THR A 325 -23.15 -22.92 -28.40
CA THR A 325 -24.13 -22.55 -27.37
C THR A 325 -23.66 -21.51 -26.37
N ASP A 326 -22.35 -21.34 -26.23
CA ASP A 326 -21.72 -20.32 -25.37
C ASP A 326 -21.46 -18.99 -26.11
N GLY A 327 -21.94 -18.86 -27.35
CA GLY A 327 -21.74 -17.71 -28.22
C GLY A 327 -20.37 -17.64 -28.89
N THR A 328 -19.49 -18.62 -28.67
CA THR A 328 -18.17 -18.63 -29.34
C THR A 328 -18.30 -19.00 -30.82
N LYS A 329 -17.46 -18.34 -31.64
CA LYS A 329 -17.38 -18.55 -33.09
C LYS A 329 -16.01 -19.16 -33.41
N GLU A 330 -16.01 -20.30 -34.09
CA GLU A 330 -14.77 -20.95 -34.56
C GLU A 330 -14.82 -21.15 -36.06
N GLU A 331 -13.67 -21.02 -36.72
CA GLU A 331 -13.53 -21.40 -38.13
C GLU A 331 -13.46 -22.92 -38.24
N ILE A 332 -14.24 -23.50 -39.15
CA ILE A 332 -14.39 -24.94 -39.35
C ILE A 332 -14.15 -25.34 -40.82
N THR A 333 -13.54 -24.45 -41.61
CA THR A 333 -13.42 -24.59 -43.08
C THR A 333 -12.79 -25.93 -43.50
N LYS A 334 -11.81 -26.43 -42.74
CA LYS A 334 -11.08 -27.66 -43.06
C LYS A 334 -11.72 -28.91 -42.46
N GLU A 335 -12.41 -28.72 -41.34
CA GLU A 335 -13.06 -29.75 -40.55
C GLU A 335 -14.45 -30.11 -41.10
N ALA A 336 -15.06 -29.19 -41.86
CA ALA A 336 -16.35 -29.38 -42.50
C ALA A 336 -16.26 -30.23 -43.77
N GLN A 337 -17.34 -30.95 -44.06
CA GLN A 337 -17.55 -31.70 -45.29
C GLN A 337 -18.17 -30.79 -46.34
N TRP A 338 -17.57 -30.72 -47.54
CA TRP A 338 -18.02 -29.86 -48.62
C TRP A 338 -18.49 -30.67 -49.83
N THR A 339 -19.62 -30.29 -50.43
CA THR A 339 -20.17 -30.95 -51.62
C THR A 339 -20.68 -29.94 -52.64
N SER A 340 -20.57 -30.27 -53.93
CA SER A 340 -21.18 -29.49 -55.03
C SER A 340 -22.39 -30.23 -55.60
N SER A 341 -23.47 -29.51 -55.89
CA SER A 341 -24.64 -30.08 -56.57
C SER A 341 -24.41 -30.32 -58.06
N ASN A 342 -23.38 -29.70 -58.66
CA ASN A 342 -23.07 -29.85 -60.09
C ASN A 342 -21.58 -29.62 -60.36
N GLU A 343 -20.80 -30.69 -60.37
CA GLU A 343 -19.35 -30.65 -60.61
C GLU A 343 -18.96 -30.22 -62.03
N ASN A 344 -19.89 -30.33 -63.00
CA ASN A 344 -19.68 -29.81 -64.36
C ASN A 344 -19.73 -28.27 -64.44
N VAL A 345 -20.17 -27.59 -63.36
CA VAL A 345 -20.16 -26.13 -63.25
C VAL A 345 -19.10 -25.69 -62.25
N ALA A 346 -19.04 -26.31 -61.07
CA ALA A 346 -17.98 -26.08 -60.10
C ALA A 346 -17.76 -27.28 -59.15
N SER A 347 -16.52 -27.61 -58.84
CA SER A 347 -16.14 -28.60 -57.81
C SER A 347 -15.62 -27.91 -56.55
N VAL A 348 -15.77 -28.50 -55.37
CA VAL A 348 -15.31 -27.92 -54.09
C VAL A 348 -14.44 -28.90 -53.29
N ARG A 349 -13.38 -28.41 -52.66
CA ARG A 349 -12.55 -29.17 -51.72
C ARG A 349 -11.98 -28.25 -50.65
N GLU A 350 -12.17 -28.61 -49.37
CA GLU A 350 -11.62 -27.85 -48.22
C GLU A 350 -11.95 -26.35 -48.30
N GLY A 351 -13.20 -26.02 -48.65
CA GLY A 351 -13.64 -24.63 -48.86
C GLY A 351 -13.20 -23.99 -50.18
N GLN A 352 -12.30 -24.59 -50.97
CA GLN A 352 -11.90 -24.04 -52.27
C GLN A 352 -12.79 -24.54 -53.41
N VAL A 353 -13.39 -23.62 -54.16
CA VAL A 353 -14.27 -23.87 -55.30
C VAL A 353 -13.55 -23.61 -56.62
N TYR A 354 -13.58 -24.60 -57.51
CA TYR A 354 -12.97 -24.56 -58.84
C TYR A 354 -14.07 -24.56 -59.89
N PHE A 355 -14.18 -23.50 -60.69
CA PHE A 355 -15.15 -23.43 -61.79
C PHE A 355 -14.64 -24.19 -63.01
N THR A 356 -15.47 -25.06 -63.57
CA THR A 356 -15.08 -26.01 -64.63
C THR A 356 -15.51 -25.55 -66.03
N GLY A 357 -16.08 -24.34 -66.14
CA GLY A 357 -16.47 -23.72 -67.41
C GLY A 357 -17.87 -24.07 -67.93
N GLY A 358 -18.61 -24.92 -67.20
CA GLY A 358 -20.02 -25.19 -67.48
C GLY A 358 -20.95 -24.03 -67.09
N TYR A 359 -22.17 -24.07 -67.64
CA TYR A 359 -23.22 -23.09 -67.38
C TYR A 359 -24.40 -23.75 -66.67
N GLY A 360 -25.13 -22.98 -65.86
CA GLY A 360 -26.26 -23.47 -65.09
C GLY A 360 -26.14 -23.19 -63.59
N PRO A 361 -27.15 -23.57 -62.80
CA PRO A 361 -27.12 -23.41 -61.35
C PRO A 361 -26.13 -24.40 -60.71
N VAL A 362 -25.44 -23.94 -59.68
CA VAL A 362 -24.58 -24.76 -58.81
C VAL A 362 -24.77 -24.33 -57.35
N GLU A 363 -24.85 -25.32 -56.46
CA GLU A 363 -24.95 -25.14 -55.00
C GLU A 363 -23.75 -25.82 -54.35
N ILE A 364 -23.03 -25.07 -53.50
CA ILE A 364 -21.99 -25.60 -52.64
C ILE A 364 -22.56 -25.71 -51.22
N THR A 365 -22.48 -26.91 -50.65
CA THR A 365 -22.99 -27.24 -49.32
C THR A 365 -21.84 -27.56 -48.38
N CYS A 366 -21.87 -26.95 -47.19
CA CYS A 366 -20.98 -27.22 -46.06
C CYS A 366 -21.75 -27.98 -44.97
N ASN A 367 -21.19 -29.07 -44.44
CA ASN A 367 -21.76 -29.83 -43.33
C ASN A 367 -20.73 -30.03 -42.21
N TYR A 368 -21.14 -29.74 -40.97
CA TYR A 368 -20.32 -29.96 -39.78
C TYR A 368 -21.19 -30.35 -38.59
N GLN A 369 -20.86 -31.49 -37.96
CA GLN A 369 -21.58 -32.05 -36.80
C GLN A 369 -23.12 -32.12 -36.98
N GLY A 370 -23.60 -32.38 -38.20
CA GLY A 370 -25.03 -32.50 -38.51
C GLY A 370 -25.72 -31.18 -38.87
N PHE A 371 -25.04 -30.04 -38.73
CA PHE A 371 -25.51 -28.75 -39.22
C PHE A 371 -25.06 -28.52 -40.67
N THR A 372 -25.83 -27.76 -41.43
CA THR A 372 -25.58 -27.54 -42.87
C THR A 372 -25.84 -26.09 -43.25
N ASP A 373 -24.96 -25.52 -44.07
CA ASP A 373 -25.18 -24.24 -44.74
C ASP A 373 -24.79 -24.31 -46.21
N ARG A 374 -25.35 -23.43 -47.05
CA ARG A 374 -25.25 -23.52 -48.52
C ARG A 374 -25.11 -22.17 -49.20
N VAL A 375 -24.35 -22.15 -50.29
CA VAL A 375 -24.22 -20.99 -51.18
C VAL A 375 -24.48 -21.41 -52.62
N GLN A 376 -25.21 -20.57 -53.38
CA GLN A 376 -25.65 -20.88 -54.74
C GLN A 376 -25.20 -19.81 -55.74
N ALA A 377 -24.93 -20.24 -56.97
CA ALA A 377 -24.66 -19.36 -58.10
C ALA A 377 -25.34 -19.88 -59.38
N LEU A 378 -25.73 -18.97 -60.28
CA LEU A 378 -26.22 -19.30 -61.63
C LEU A 378 -25.25 -18.74 -62.67
N ILE A 379 -24.55 -19.63 -63.39
CA ILE A 379 -23.54 -19.24 -64.37
C ILE A 379 -24.18 -19.17 -65.77
N THR A 380 -24.17 -18.00 -66.40
CA THR A 380 -24.81 -17.75 -67.71
C THR A 380 -23.81 -17.22 -68.76
N LYS A 381 -24.18 -17.31 -70.04
CA LYS A 381 -23.37 -16.84 -71.18
C LYS A 381 -23.51 -15.30 -71.36
N PRO A 382 -22.43 -14.52 -71.63
CA PRO A 382 -22.48 -13.05 -71.59
C PRO A 382 -22.93 -12.33 -72.90
N GLU A 383 -23.65 -11.19 -72.79
CA GLU A 383 -23.97 -10.18 -73.85
C GLU A 383 -23.80 -8.71 -73.37
N LYS A 384 -23.62 -7.73 -74.30
CA LYS A 384 -23.11 -6.34 -74.08
C LYS A 384 -24.12 -5.28 -73.58
N ASN A 385 -23.61 -4.38 -72.73
CA ASN A 385 -24.13 -3.15 -72.10
C ASN A 385 -25.59 -3.06 -71.58
N GLN A 386 -26.12 -4.16 -71.04
CA GLN A 386 -27.34 -4.19 -70.22
C GLN A 386 -27.05 -3.99 -68.72
N LEU A 387 -28.05 -3.54 -67.96
CA LEU A 387 -28.07 -3.59 -66.50
C LEU A 387 -27.83 -5.05 -66.08
N ARG A 388 -26.73 -5.29 -65.38
CA ARG A 388 -26.28 -6.63 -64.98
C ARG A 388 -26.88 -7.02 -63.63
N GLU A 389 -26.86 -6.08 -62.69
CA GLU A 389 -27.33 -6.27 -61.32
C GLU A 389 -27.69 -4.91 -60.69
N ILE A 390 -28.42 -4.96 -59.58
CA ILE A 390 -28.55 -3.81 -58.68
C ILE A 390 -27.84 -4.15 -57.38
N LYS A 391 -27.33 -3.13 -56.68
CA LYS A 391 -26.63 -3.28 -55.40
C LYS A 391 -27.02 -2.17 -54.44
N PHE A 392 -27.32 -2.52 -53.19
CA PHE A 392 -27.33 -1.53 -52.12
C PHE A 392 -25.97 -0.80 -52.07
N ALA A 393 -26.01 0.50 -51.80
CA ALA A 393 -24.81 1.32 -51.61
C ALA A 393 -24.04 0.90 -50.35
N ASP A 394 -24.79 0.60 -49.31
CA ASP A 394 -24.30 0.08 -48.04
C ASP A 394 -24.11 -1.44 -48.15
N HIS A 395 -23.11 -1.95 -47.46
CA HIS A 395 -22.75 -3.37 -47.47
C HIS A 395 -23.20 -4.09 -46.19
N PHE A 396 -23.48 -3.34 -45.12
CA PHE A 396 -23.93 -3.85 -43.83
C PHE A 396 -24.67 -2.74 -43.08
N LEU A 397 -25.72 -3.12 -42.34
CA LEU A 397 -26.48 -2.21 -41.48
C LEU A 397 -26.62 -2.82 -40.09
N THR A 398 -26.59 -1.95 -39.09
CA THR A 398 -26.66 -2.28 -37.66
C THR A 398 -27.87 -1.64 -37.00
N GLY A 399 -28.10 -1.99 -35.72
CA GLY A 399 -29.02 -1.28 -34.83
C GLY A 399 -28.86 0.25 -34.81
N ASN A 400 -27.67 0.78 -35.12
CA ASN A 400 -27.38 2.21 -35.11
C ASN A 400 -27.79 2.95 -36.39
N ASP A 401 -28.14 2.22 -37.47
CA ASP A 401 -28.54 2.80 -38.75
C ASP A 401 -30.04 3.15 -38.82
N ASN A 402 -30.73 3.16 -37.67
CA ASN A 402 -32.13 3.56 -37.57
C ASN A 402 -32.31 5.02 -38.05
N GLY A 403 -33.17 5.24 -39.05
CA GLY A 403 -33.39 6.53 -39.69
C GLY A 403 -32.46 6.81 -40.88
N LYS A 404 -31.61 5.86 -41.30
CA LYS A 404 -30.72 6.02 -42.47
C LYS A 404 -31.47 5.93 -43.80
N LYS A 405 -31.13 6.83 -44.75
CA LYS A 405 -31.66 6.80 -46.11
C LYS A 405 -30.86 5.81 -46.97
N LEU A 406 -31.56 4.87 -47.60
CA LEU A 406 -30.97 3.81 -48.41
C LEU A 406 -30.84 4.25 -49.88
N ILE A 407 -29.70 3.91 -50.49
CA ILE A 407 -29.39 4.16 -51.90
C ILE A 407 -29.09 2.82 -52.58
N VAL A 408 -29.55 2.65 -53.83
CA VAL A 408 -29.31 1.45 -54.65
C VAL A 408 -28.72 1.88 -55.99
N TYR A 409 -27.63 1.24 -56.39
CA TYR A 409 -26.95 1.44 -57.66
C TYR A 409 -27.28 0.32 -58.66
N GLY A 410 -27.42 0.65 -59.93
CA GLY A 410 -27.38 -0.30 -61.03
C GLY A 410 -25.94 -0.48 -61.52
N VAL A 411 -25.50 -1.72 -61.69
CA VAL A 411 -24.20 -2.09 -62.27
C VAL A 411 -24.44 -2.63 -63.67
N TYR A 412 -23.79 -2.06 -64.69
CA TYR A 412 -23.98 -2.42 -66.09
C TYR A 412 -22.90 -3.40 -66.57
N THR A 413 -23.12 -4.04 -67.70
CA THR A 413 -22.17 -5.02 -68.28
C THR A 413 -20.88 -4.39 -68.81
N ASP A 414 -20.79 -3.05 -68.87
CA ASP A 414 -19.53 -2.30 -69.01
C ASP A 414 -18.84 -1.96 -67.67
N ASN A 415 -19.35 -2.50 -66.55
CA ASN A 415 -18.95 -2.23 -65.17
C ASN A 415 -19.23 -0.81 -64.64
N SER A 416 -19.92 0.05 -65.38
CA SER A 416 -20.35 1.35 -64.85
C SER A 416 -21.39 1.18 -63.73
N LYS A 417 -21.38 2.10 -62.75
CA LYS A 417 -22.33 2.13 -61.61
C LYS A 417 -23.11 3.44 -61.61
N LYS A 418 -24.45 3.40 -61.58
CA LYS A 418 -25.32 4.60 -61.54
C LYS A 418 -26.44 4.46 -60.50
N PRO A 419 -26.75 5.49 -59.69
CA PRO A 419 -27.83 5.41 -58.72
C PRO A 419 -29.18 5.28 -59.43
N LEU A 420 -30.07 4.44 -58.90
CA LEU A 420 -31.38 4.20 -59.48
C LEU A 420 -32.45 5.03 -58.78
N ALA A 421 -33.23 5.79 -59.55
CA ALA A 421 -34.31 6.63 -59.03
C ALA A 421 -35.60 5.85 -58.72
N ASN A 422 -35.87 4.78 -59.48
CA ASN A 422 -37.10 3.99 -59.37
C ASN A 422 -36.79 2.58 -58.83
N VAL A 423 -36.66 2.46 -57.51
CA VAL A 423 -36.42 1.19 -56.82
C VAL A 423 -37.49 0.98 -55.76
N SER A 424 -38.11 -0.20 -55.76
CA SER A 424 -39.00 -0.61 -54.68
C SER A 424 -38.17 -1.20 -53.54
N LEU A 425 -38.28 -0.60 -52.36
CA LEU A 425 -37.60 -1.05 -51.14
C LEU A 425 -38.63 -1.63 -50.17
N SER A 426 -38.36 -2.83 -49.66
CA SER A 426 -39.22 -3.51 -48.68
C SER A 426 -38.40 -4.32 -47.68
N SER A 427 -39.03 -4.78 -46.60
CA SER A 427 -38.44 -5.71 -45.65
C SER A 427 -39.27 -6.99 -45.63
N LEU A 428 -38.61 -8.15 -45.57
CA LEU A 428 -39.27 -9.44 -45.39
C LEU A 428 -39.68 -9.70 -43.93
N HIS A 429 -39.16 -8.90 -42.99
CA HIS A 429 -39.44 -9.02 -41.56
C HIS A 429 -39.81 -7.63 -41.00
N PRO A 430 -40.98 -7.08 -41.38
CA PRO A 430 -41.41 -5.72 -41.03
C PRO A 430 -41.62 -5.50 -39.53
N ASP A 431 -41.82 -6.58 -38.78
CA ASP A 431 -41.87 -6.64 -37.33
C ASP A 431 -40.50 -6.45 -36.67
N ILE A 432 -39.39 -6.60 -37.39
CA ILE A 432 -38.01 -6.35 -36.92
C ILE A 432 -37.48 -5.04 -37.50
N ALA A 433 -37.58 -4.84 -38.83
CA ALA A 433 -37.17 -3.63 -39.52
C ALA A 433 -38.10 -3.32 -40.71
N TYR A 434 -38.44 -2.07 -40.96
CA TYR A 434 -39.29 -1.66 -42.08
C TYR A 434 -38.73 -0.42 -42.81
N ILE A 435 -39.20 -0.17 -44.03
CA ILE A 435 -38.72 0.92 -44.89
C ILE A 435 -39.87 1.87 -45.23
N ARG A 436 -39.66 3.18 -45.08
CA ARG A 436 -40.63 4.22 -45.48
C ARG A 436 -39.89 5.39 -46.13
N ASN A 437 -40.33 5.83 -47.32
CA ASN A 437 -39.70 6.92 -48.08
C ASN A 437 -38.20 6.72 -48.32
N ASN A 438 -37.78 5.49 -48.62
CA ASN A 438 -36.39 5.05 -48.76
C ASN A 438 -35.55 5.19 -47.47
N THR A 439 -36.18 5.34 -46.30
CA THR A 439 -35.50 5.40 -45.01
C THR A 439 -35.78 4.13 -44.20
N LEU A 440 -34.72 3.55 -43.62
CA LEU A 440 -34.79 2.39 -42.74
C LEU A 440 -35.29 2.79 -41.35
N TYR A 441 -36.20 2.00 -40.79
CA TYR A 441 -36.66 2.08 -39.41
C TYR A 441 -36.55 0.73 -38.73
N LEU A 442 -35.96 0.70 -37.54
CA LEU A 442 -35.82 -0.50 -36.72
C LEU A 442 -36.86 -0.51 -35.60
N THR A 443 -37.42 -1.67 -35.34
CA THR A 443 -38.35 -1.89 -34.22
C THR A 443 -37.59 -2.29 -32.95
N LYS A 444 -38.32 -2.59 -31.87
CA LYS A 444 -37.74 -3.15 -30.64
C LYS A 444 -37.58 -4.68 -30.67
N ASN A 445 -38.09 -5.35 -31.70
CA ASN A 445 -37.99 -6.81 -31.80
C ASN A 445 -36.58 -7.22 -32.26
N LEU A 446 -36.07 -8.27 -31.62
CA LEU A 446 -34.74 -8.80 -31.84
C LEU A 446 -34.76 -9.80 -33.01
N GLY A 447 -33.71 -9.81 -33.83
CA GLY A 447 -33.52 -10.77 -34.91
C GLY A 447 -32.89 -10.15 -36.16
N LYS A 448 -32.83 -10.93 -37.23
CA LYS A 448 -32.34 -10.48 -38.54
C LYS A 448 -33.52 -10.12 -39.43
N ALA A 449 -33.44 -8.96 -40.08
CA ALA A 449 -34.36 -8.55 -41.11
C ALA A 449 -33.64 -8.43 -42.46
N THR A 450 -34.12 -9.18 -43.44
CA THR A 450 -33.70 -9.02 -44.84
C THR A 450 -34.44 -7.87 -45.51
N LEU A 451 -33.70 -6.84 -45.90
CA LEU A 451 -34.16 -5.75 -46.75
C LEU A 451 -34.05 -6.16 -48.22
N VAL A 452 -35.01 -5.75 -49.03
CA VAL A 452 -35.12 -6.12 -50.44
C VAL A 452 -35.24 -4.86 -51.29
N ALA A 453 -34.32 -4.71 -52.23
CA ALA A 453 -34.42 -3.77 -53.34
C ALA A 453 -34.87 -4.51 -54.60
N GLN A 454 -35.85 -3.95 -55.31
CA GLN A 454 -36.35 -4.47 -56.59
C GLN A 454 -36.44 -3.37 -57.65
N ALA A 455 -35.87 -3.61 -58.82
CA ALA A 455 -36.01 -2.76 -60.01
C ALA A 455 -36.23 -3.64 -61.26
N GLY A 456 -37.47 -3.70 -61.76
CA GLY A 456 -37.84 -4.60 -62.86
C GLY A 456 -37.64 -6.07 -62.47
N LYS A 457 -36.77 -6.80 -63.19
CA LYS A 457 -36.40 -8.19 -62.88
C LYS A 457 -35.22 -8.33 -61.89
N PHE A 458 -34.54 -7.24 -61.56
CA PHE A 458 -33.33 -7.26 -60.74
C PHE A 458 -33.67 -7.04 -59.28
N ARG A 459 -33.08 -7.88 -58.42
CA ARG A 459 -33.27 -7.87 -56.98
C ARG A 459 -31.92 -7.85 -56.29
N ASP A 460 -31.81 -7.12 -55.20
CA ASP A 460 -30.69 -7.22 -54.27
C ASP A 460 -31.23 -7.25 -52.84
N THR A 461 -30.49 -7.91 -51.96
CA THR A 461 -30.87 -8.07 -50.57
C THR A 461 -29.73 -7.69 -49.65
N MET A 462 -30.07 -7.07 -48.53
CA MET A 462 -29.12 -6.70 -47.50
C MET A 462 -29.72 -7.06 -46.14
N GLU A 463 -28.92 -7.59 -45.23
CA GLU A 463 -29.37 -7.88 -43.87
C GLU A 463 -29.14 -6.67 -42.96
N VAL A 464 -30.10 -6.45 -42.06
CA VAL A 464 -29.91 -5.63 -40.87
C VAL A 464 -30.24 -6.50 -39.66
N GLU A 465 -29.38 -6.46 -38.65
CA GLU A 465 -29.52 -7.30 -37.46
C GLU A 465 -29.73 -6.46 -36.20
N THR A 466 -30.74 -6.84 -35.42
CA THR A 466 -30.99 -6.37 -34.06
C THR A 466 -30.66 -7.52 -33.09
N ILE A 467 -29.43 -7.55 -32.56
CA ILE A 467 -28.92 -8.68 -31.76
C ILE A 467 -29.53 -8.69 -30.34
N SER A 468 -29.93 -9.89 -29.87
CA SER A 468 -30.36 -10.21 -28.50
C SER A 468 -29.32 -9.86 -27.43
N SER A 469 -29.78 -9.47 -26.24
CA SER A 469 -28.91 -9.15 -25.08
C SER A 469 -28.13 -10.34 -24.56
N GLU A 470 -28.58 -11.58 -24.76
CA GLU A 470 -27.99 -12.78 -24.15
C GLU A 470 -26.61 -13.17 -24.75
N GLU A 471 -26.34 -12.85 -26.01
CA GLU A 471 -25.04 -13.09 -26.68
C GLU A 471 -24.08 -11.90 -26.60
N ARG A 472 -24.48 -10.78 -25.98
CA ARG A 472 -23.60 -9.63 -25.84
C ARG A 472 -22.57 -9.88 -24.75
N LEU A 473 -21.29 -9.67 -25.08
CA LEU A 473 -20.26 -9.51 -24.06
C LEU A 473 -20.34 -8.09 -23.51
N PRO A 474 -20.48 -7.90 -22.19
CA PRO A 474 -20.41 -6.57 -21.60
C PRO A 474 -19.03 -5.93 -21.85
N LEU A 475 -19.00 -4.61 -22.02
CA LEU A 475 -17.75 -3.85 -22.11
C LEU A 475 -17.08 -3.77 -20.73
N PHE A 476 -17.89 -3.56 -19.71
CA PHE A 476 -17.50 -3.63 -18.30
C PHE A 476 -18.73 -3.91 -17.43
N ILE A 477 -18.50 -4.29 -16.19
CA ILE A 477 -19.54 -4.36 -15.17
C ILE A 477 -19.24 -3.33 -14.07
N LYS A 478 -20.28 -2.88 -13.36
CA LYS A 478 -20.17 -1.98 -12.21
C LYS A 478 -21.07 -2.46 -11.07
N ILE A 479 -20.71 -2.11 -9.84
CA ILE A 479 -21.57 -2.33 -8.67
C ILE A 479 -22.21 -0.99 -8.28
N ILE A 480 -23.52 -0.97 -8.11
CA ILE A 480 -24.29 0.18 -7.63
C ILE A 480 -24.75 -0.12 -6.21
N GLY A 481 -24.48 0.82 -5.29
CA GLY A 481 -24.88 0.75 -3.89
C GLY A 481 -23.84 1.37 -2.96
N THR A 482 -24.12 1.36 -1.66
CA THR A 482 -23.24 1.89 -0.61
C THR A 482 -23.04 0.86 0.50
N LEU A 483 -21.95 1.03 1.24
CA LEU A 483 -21.51 0.14 2.31
C LEU A 483 -21.26 0.92 3.62
N ASP A 484 -22.10 1.92 3.86
CA ASP A 484 -22.05 2.96 4.88
C ASP A 484 -22.63 2.58 6.26
N ASP A 485 -23.49 1.55 6.35
CA ASP A 485 -24.17 1.17 7.60
C ASP A 485 -23.84 -0.27 8.05
N PRO A 486 -23.02 -0.44 9.11
CA PRO A 486 -22.84 -1.72 9.77
C PRO A 486 -24.14 -2.24 10.41
N GLY A 487 -24.30 -3.55 10.48
CA GLY A 487 -25.44 -4.25 11.08
C GLY A 487 -26.69 -4.35 10.19
N ARG A 488 -26.60 -3.98 8.91
CA ARG A 488 -27.72 -4.04 7.96
C ARG A 488 -27.38 -4.83 6.70
N THR A 489 -28.41 -5.49 6.16
CA THR A 489 -28.37 -6.04 4.81
C THR A 489 -28.37 -4.91 3.78
N LYS A 490 -27.41 -4.94 2.87
CA LYS A 490 -27.27 -4.04 1.73
C LYS A 490 -27.75 -4.75 0.45
N ASN A 491 -28.57 -4.04 -0.32
CA ASN A 491 -29.03 -4.48 -1.64
C ASN A 491 -28.12 -3.89 -2.70
N LEU A 492 -26.94 -4.48 -2.88
CA LEU A 492 -26.04 -4.08 -3.95
C LEU A 492 -26.54 -4.62 -5.28
N LYS A 493 -26.35 -3.84 -6.35
CA LYS A 493 -26.77 -4.18 -7.70
C LYS A 493 -25.57 -4.30 -8.62
N ALA A 494 -25.36 -5.46 -9.24
CA ALA A 494 -24.37 -5.60 -10.31
C ALA A 494 -25.03 -5.24 -11.65
N VAL A 495 -24.36 -4.39 -12.43
CA VAL A 495 -24.88 -3.90 -13.72
C VAL A 495 -23.84 -4.11 -14.81
N ALA A 496 -24.21 -4.83 -15.86
CA ALA A 496 -23.46 -4.97 -17.09
C ALA A 496 -23.70 -3.75 -18.00
N VAL A 497 -22.64 -3.21 -18.59
CA VAL A 497 -22.71 -2.10 -19.55
C VAL A 497 -22.17 -2.55 -20.89
N TYR A 498 -22.97 -2.40 -21.95
CA TYR A 498 -22.64 -2.84 -23.31
C TYR A 498 -22.08 -1.70 -24.16
N SER A 499 -21.47 -2.04 -25.30
CA SER A 499 -20.84 -1.07 -26.22
C SER A 499 -21.81 -0.06 -26.83
N ASP A 500 -23.10 -0.36 -26.87
CA ASP A 500 -24.18 0.54 -27.32
C ASP A 500 -24.78 1.38 -26.18
N GLY A 501 -24.21 1.29 -24.97
CA GLY A 501 -24.65 2.04 -23.79
C GLY A 501 -25.81 1.41 -23.03
N VAL A 502 -26.37 0.28 -23.51
CA VAL A 502 -27.41 -0.47 -22.78
C VAL A 502 -26.84 -0.99 -21.46
N GLN A 503 -27.67 -0.95 -20.41
CA GLN A 503 -27.34 -1.44 -19.08
C GLN A 503 -28.30 -2.56 -18.66
N GLU A 504 -27.78 -3.64 -18.12
CA GLU A 504 -28.54 -4.82 -17.69
C GLU A 504 -28.23 -5.16 -16.23
N ASP A 505 -29.27 -5.52 -15.48
CA ASP A 505 -29.15 -5.99 -14.10
C ASP A 505 -28.72 -7.46 -14.08
N ILE A 506 -27.51 -7.70 -13.60
CA ILE A 506 -26.89 -9.03 -13.54
C ILE A 506 -26.69 -9.48 -12.09
N THR A 507 -27.44 -8.91 -11.14
CA THR A 507 -27.21 -9.14 -9.70
C THR A 507 -27.36 -10.60 -9.29
N ALA A 508 -28.33 -11.31 -9.89
CA ALA A 508 -28.58 -12.72 -9.62
C ALA A 508 -27.52 -13.64 -10.27
N ASP A 509 -27.03 -13.27 -11.45
CA ASP A 509 -26.08 -14.07 -12.24
C ASP A 509 -24.61 -13.77 -11.91
N ALA A 510 -24.34 -12.66 -11.22
CA ALA A 510 -23.01 -12.31 -10.78
C ALA A 510 -22.56 -13.19 -9.62
N VAL A 511 -21.29 -13.62 -9.67
CA VAL A 511 -20.62 -14.27 -8.55
C VAL A 511 -20.02 -13.22 -7.64
N TRP A 512 -20.47 -13.19 -6.38
CA TRP A 512 -20.03 -12.21 -5.40
C TRP A 512 -18.91 -12.76 -4.50
N ASN A 513 -17.94 -11.92 -4.14
CA ASN A 513 -16.91 -12.20 -3.13
C ASN A 513 -16.67 -11.00 -2.21
N THR A 514 -16.21 -11.26 -0.99
CA THR A 514 -15.86 -10.29 0.06
C THR A 514 -14.40 -10.46 0.47
N SER A 515 -13.70 -9.36 0.72
CA SER A 515 -12.34 -9.38 1.27
C SER A 515 -12.30 -9.70 2.77
N ASP A 516 -13.42 -9.53 3.48
CA ASP A 516 -13.52 -9.83 4.91
C ASP A 516 -14.95 -10.30 5.26
N ARG A 517 -15.09 -11.60 5.50
CA ARG A 517 -16.34 -12.27 5.89
C ARG A 517 -16.86 -11.88 7.28
N LYS A 518 -16.01 -11.32 8.14
CA LYS A 518 -16.41 -10.81 9.46
C LYS A 518 -17.05 -9.42 9.34
N ILE A 519 -16.66 -8.65 8.33
CA ILE A 519 -17.21 -7.32 8.05
C ILE A 519 -18.42 -7.40 7.13
N ALA A 520 -18.32 -8.14 6.03
CA ALA A 520 -19.41 -8.31 5.07
C ALA A 520 -19.58 -9.78 4.72
N ASN A 521 -20.76 -10.32 5.01
CA ASN A 521 -21.13 -11.69 4.69
C ASN A 521 -22.00 -11.74 3.42
N ILE A 522 -21.72 -12.68 2.52
CA ILE A 522 -22.50 -12.88 1.30
C ILE A 522 -23.48 -14.02 1.54
N THR A 523 -24.77 -13.68 1.51
CA THR A 523 -25.86 -14.65 1.69
C THR A 523 -26.11 -15.45 0.41
N ASN A 524 -26.85 -16.54 0.57
CA ASN A 524 -27.24 -17.50 -0.45
C ASN A 524 -28.14 -16.89 -1.55
N GLN A 525 -28.62 -15.64 -1.35
CA GLN A 525 -29.45 -14.89 -2.30
C GLN A 525 -28.69 -13.70 -2.91
N ASN A 526 -27.36 -13.71 -2.89
CA ASN A 526 -26.48 -12.61 -3.33
C ASN A 526 -26.73 -11.27 -2.60
N LYS A 527 -27.36 -11.29 -1.43
CA LYS A 527 -27.47 -10.11 -0.55
C LYS A 527 -26.23 -10.02 0.34
N ILE A 528 -25.80 -8.80 0.62
CA ILE A 528 -24.58 -8.53 1.38
C ILE A 528 -24.96 -7.99 2.75
N GLU A 529 -24.65 -8.73 3.80
CA GLU A 529 -24.90 -8.33 5.18
C GLU A 529 -23.63 -7.73 5.76
N LEU A 530 -23.68 -6.46 6.15
CA LEU A 530 -22.58 -5.85 6.88
C LEU A 530 -22.69 -6.25 8.35
N THR A 531 -21.91 -7.22 8.78
CA THR A 531 -21.91 -7.74 10.17
C THR A 531 -20.90 -7.04 11.06
N GLY A 532 -19.90 -6.39 10.47
CA GLY A 532 -18.84 -5.67 11.18
C GLY A 532 -18.66 -4.25 10.66
N VAL A 533 -17.94 -3.45 11.44
CA VAL A 533 -17.34 -2.20 10.96
C VAL A 533 -15.96 -2.56 10.43
N GLY A 534 -15.46 -1.89 9.39
CA GLY A 534 -14.12 -2.18 8.84
C GLY A 534 -14.00 -2.00 7.33
N PRO A 535 -12.78 -1.95 6.79
CA PRO A 535 -12.57 -1.80 5.36
C PRO A 535 -12.92 -3.11 4.70
N VAL A 536 -13.91 -3.08 3.82
CA VAL A 536 -14.32 -4.26 3.07
C VAL A 536 -14.48 -3.93 1.60
N LYS A 537 -13.89 -4.80 0.78
CA LYS A 537 -14.02 -4.78 -0.67
C LYS A 537 -14.96 -5.92 -1.05
N ILE A 538 -16.05 -5.54 -1.69
CA ILE A 538 -16.96 -6.46 -2.37
C ILE A 538 -16.56 -6.50 -3.84
N SER A 539 -16.54 -7.70 -4.41
CA SER A 539 -16.40 -7.90 -5.85
C SER A 539 -17.59 -8.64 -6.42
N ALA A 540 -17.99 -8.28 -7.64
CA ALA A 540 -18.93 -9.01 -8.46
C ALA A 540 -18.22 -9.44 -9.74
N SER A 541 -18.39 -10.68 -10.16
CA SER A 541 -17.80 -11.22 -11.39
C SER A 541 -18.88 -11.78 -12.31
N TYR A 542 -18.80 -11.47 -13.60
CA TYR A 542 -19.76 -11.92 -14.61
C TYR A 542 -19.10 -12.02 -15.99
N LYS A 543 -19.27 -13.16 -16.68
CA LYS A 543 -18.67 -13.44 -18.01
C LYS A 543 -17.19 -13.05 -18.14
N GLY A 544 -16.38 -13.31 -17.09
CA GLY A 544 -14.94 -13.01 -17.06
C GLY A 544 -14.56 -11.57 -16.67
N LEU A 545 -15.53 -10.67 -16.53
CA LEU A 545 -15.32 -9.30 -16.06
C LEU A 545 -15.52 -9.20 -14.55
N GLN A 546 -14.87 -8.21 -13.93
CA GLN A 546 -14.98 -7.94 -12.50
C GLN A 546 -15.29 -6.48 -12.21
N ALA A 547 -16.15 -6.24 -11.22
CA ALA A 547 -16.41 -4.95 -10.61
C ALA A 547 -16.11 -5.01 -9.13
N TYR A 548 -15.78 -3.85 -8.56
CA TYR A 548 -15.46 -3.72 -7.14
C TYR A 548 -16.22 -2.57 -6.51
N LEU A 549 -16.67 -2.77 -5.28
CA LEU A 549 -17.20 -1.74 -4.42
C LEU A 549 -16.54 -1.88 -3.05
N SER A 550 -15.79 -0.87 -2.66
CA SER A 550 -15.16 -0.83 -1.35
C SER A 550 -15.88 0.17 -0.46
N ASN A 551 -16.18 -0.22 0.77
CA ASN A 551 -16.43 0.76 1.80
C ASN A 551 -15.06 1.25 2.22
N LYS A 552 -14.68 2.42 1.72
CA LYS A 552 -13.58 3.11 2.37
C LYS A 552 -14.12 3.35 3.76
N SER A 553 -13.64 2.64 4.77
CA SER A 553 -14.11 2.88 6.12
C SER A 553 -13.79 4.33 6.44
N TYR A 554 -14.83 5.15 6.36
CA TYR A 554 -14.85 6.43 7.04
C TYR A 554 -14.71 6.22 8.57
N TYR A 555 -14.71 4.96 9.06
CA TYR A 555 -14.69 4.62 10.48
C TYR A 555 -13.81 3.43 10.93
N GLN A 556 -12.84 2.96 10.13
CA GLN A 556 -11.92 1.88 10.58
C GLN A 556 -10.46 1.96 10.10
N PHE A 557 -9.99 3.16 9.81
CA PHE A 557 -8.69 3.50 10.38
C PHE A 557 -8.94 3.96 11.81
N GLY A 558 -9.08 3.00 12.73
CA GLY A 558 -8.63 3.25 14.10
C GLY A 558 -7.14 3.56 14.02
N LYS A 559 -6.79 4.82 13.73
CA LYS A 559 -5.43 5.35 13.61
C LYS A 559 -4.48 4.57 12.69
N ILE A 560 -4.78 4.50 11.39
CA ILE A 560 -3.71 4.55 10.38
C ILE A 560 -4.00 5.73 9.48
N HIS A 561 -3.49 6.84 9.98
CA HIS A 561 -3.21 8.07 9.25
C HIS A 561 -2.40 7.68 8.01
N PRO A 562 -2.89 7.91 6.77
CA PRO A 562 -2.09 7.57 5.60
C PRO A 562 -0.76 8.28 5.68
N LEU A 563 -0.64 9.49 6.26
CA LEU A 563 0.67 10.05 6.56
C LEU A 563 1.44 9.18 7.56
N LYS A 564 2.66 8.78 7.17
CA LYS A 564 3.59 8.04 8.02
C LYS A 564 3.77 8.72 9.38
N ALA A 565 3.24 8.12 10.43
CA ALA A 565 3.19 8.70 11.78
C ALA A 565 4.58 8.92 12.41
N ASN A 566 5.61 8.22 11.93
CA ASN A 566 6.99 8.38 12.36
C ASN A 566 7.72 9.59 11.71
N LEU A 567 7.15 10.22 10.68
CA LEU A 567 7.77 11.36 10.01
C LEU A 567 7.42 12.70 10.67
N ILE A 568 6.21 12.84 11.23
CA ILE A 568 5.65 14.14 11.65
C ILE A 568 4.79 13.95 12.91
N SER A 569 4.92 14.87 13.87
CA SER A 569 3.94 15.01 14.97
C SER A 569 2.72 15.79 14.47
N LEU A 570 1.60 15.09 14.25
CA LEU A 570 0.35 15.68 13.75
C LEU A 570 -0.20 16.76 14.70
N GLU A 571 -0.04 16.59 16.00
CA GLU A 571 -0.51 17.57 17.00
C GLU A 571 0.33 18.86 16.96
N ASN A 572 1.65 18.75 16.85
CA ASN A 572 2.53 19.91 16.68
C ASN A 572 2.23 20.63 15.35
N LEU A 573 1.99 19.87 14.29
CA LEU A 573 1.62 20.42 13.00
C LEU A 573 0.28 21.17 13.10
N ARG A 574 -0.76 20.54 13.66
CA ARG A 574 -2.08 21.14 13.90
C ARG A 574 -1.98 22.48 14.61
N GLN A 575 -1.29 22.52 15.75
CA GLN A 575 -1.11 23.73 16.54
C GLN A 575 -0.42 24.84 15.73
N LYS A 576 0.64 24.51 14.98
CA LYS A 576 1.33 25.48 14.12
C LYS A 576 0.44 26.03 13.01
N LEU A 577 -0.39 25.18 12.39
CA LEU A 577 -1.33 25.63 11.37
C LEU A 577 -2.38 26.56 11.95
N GLU A 578 -2.94 26.22 13.12
CA GLU A 578 -3.87 27.10 13.83
C GLU A 578 -3.24 28.44 14.20
N THR A 579 -2.01 28.44 14.73
CA THR A 579 -1.28 29.66 15.04
C THR A 579 -1.06 30.51 13.79
N LYS A 580 -0.59 29.90 12.69
CA LYS A 580 -0.38 30.60 11.42
C LYS A 580 -1.67 31.17 10.85
N LEU A 581 -2.77 30.42 10.90
CA LEU A 581 -4.06 30.90 10.41
C LEU A 581 -4.64 32.03 11.27
N LYS A 582 -4.45 31.99 12.60
CA LYS A 582 -4.83 33.07 13.52
C LYS A 582 -4.00 34.34 13.31
N GLN A 583 -2.72 34.19 12.97
CA GLN A 583 -1.81 35.31 12.73
C GLN A 583 -1.81 35.81 11.29
N ALA A 584 -2.43 35.08 10.36
CA ALA A 584 -2.47 35.43 8.96
C ALA A 584 -3.30 36.70 8.76
N SER A 585 -2.65 37.76 8.29
CA SER A 585 -3.34 38.95 7.82
C SER A 585 -4.11 38.66 6.53
N PHE A 586 -5.18 39.43 6.28
CA PHE A 586 -5.85 39.40 5.00
C PHE A 586 -4.87 39.86 3.91
N LEU A 587 -4.66 39.01 2.91
CA LEU A 587 -3.80 39.32 1.78
C LEU A 587 -4.69 39.48 0.54
N PRO A 588 -4.48 40.52 -0.30
CA PRO A 588 -5.28 40.73 -1.51
C PRO A 588 -5.11 39.56 -2.47
N THR A 589 -6.19 39.13 -3.14
CA THR A 589 -6.14 38.02 -4.12
C THR A 589 -5.26 38.42 -5.30
N PRO A 590 -4.20 37.64 -5.62
CA PRO A 590 -3.37 37.87 -6.80
C PRO A 590 -4.18 37.83 -8.11
N PRO A 591 -3.84 38.66 -9.10
CA PRO A 591 -4.64 38.82 -10.31
C PRO A 591 -4.70 37.55 -11.16
N ASP A 592 -3.64 36.75 -11.19
CA ASP A 592 -3.50 35.56 -12.02
C ASP A 592 -4.19 34.30 -11.45
N ILE A 593 -4.75 34.38 -10.24
CA ILE A 593 -5.51 33.27 -9.64
C ILE A 593 -7.02 33.53 -9.61
N TYR A 594 -7.49 34.69 -10.05
CA TYR A 594 -8.91 35.02 -10.05
C TYR A 594 -9.69 34.09 -11.00
N GLY A 595 -10.64 33.32 -10.46
CA GLY A 595 -11.42 32.35 -11.24
C GLY A 595 -10.64 31.07 -11.60
N HIS A 596 -9.39 30.95 -11.15
CA HIS A 596 -8.58 29.75 -11.35
C HIS A 596 -9.09 28.59 -10.47
N TRP A 597 -9.10 27.36 -10.98
CA TRP A 597 -9.65 26.20 -10.26
C TRP A 597 -8.97 25.95 -8.90
N ALA A 598 -7.69 26.33 -8.77
CA ALA A 598 -6.90 26.20 -7.54
C ALA A 598 -6.90 27.47 -6.65
N GLN A 599 -7.72 28.48 -6.94
CA GLN A 599 -7.69 29.77 -6.23
C GLN A 599 -7.73 29.61 -4.71
N LYS A 600 -8.69 28.86 -4.19
CA LYS A 600 -8.87 28.64 -2.74
C LYS A 600 -7.67 27.96 -2.09
N ASP A 601 -7.11 26.96 -2.77
CA ASP A 601 -5.94 26.23 -2.30
C ASP A 601 -4.71 27.14 -2.25
N ILE A 602 -4.52 27.98 -3.28
CA ILE A 602 -3.42 28.95 -3.36
C ILE A 602 -3.54 30.03 -2.28
N GLU A 603 -4.74 30.58 -2.07
CA GLU A 603 -5.01 31.56 -1.02
C GLU A 603 -4.73 31.00 0.37
N LEU A 604 -5.16 29.75 0.64
CA LEU A 604 -4.89 29.05 1.90
C LEU A 604 -3.38 28.84 2.12
N ALA A 605 -2.67 28.33 1.12
CA ALA A 605 -1.24 28.10 1.21
C ALA A 605 -0.43 29.39 1.40
N ARG A 606 -0.90 30.49 0.80
CA ARG A 606 -0.30 31.81 1.00
C ARG A 606 -0.50 32.32 2.43
N ARG A 607 -1.71 32.17 2.99
CA ARG A 607 -2.00 32.49 4.41
C ARG A 607 -1.13 31.67 5.38
N LEU A 608 -0.86 30.41 5.04
CA LEU A 608 0.02 29.53 5.81
C LEU A 608 1.52 29.80 5.60
N GLY A 609 1.87 30.74 4.71
CA GLY A 609 3.26 31.07 4.38
C GLY A 609 4.01 29.95 3.66
N TRP A 610 3.29 29.01 3.04
CA TRP A 610 3.87 27.90 2.29
C TRP A 610 4.20 28.31 0.86
N LEU A 611 3.39 29.17 0.25
CA LEU A 611 3.59 29.58 -1.14
C LEU A 611 3.79 31.10 -1.19
N GLY A 612 4.91 31.50 -1.79
CA GLY A 612 5.20 32.89 -2.14
C GLY A 612 4.85 33.16 -3.61
N GLY A 613 4.55 34.42 -3.91
CA GLY A 613 4.38 34.91 -5.27
C GLY A 613 5.71 35.33 -5.92
N TYR A 614 5.64 35.73 -7.18
CA TYR A 614 6.73 36.34 -7.92
C TYR A 614 6.83 37.85 -7.61
N PRO A 615 7.98 38.50 -7.90
CA PRO A 615 8.15 39.94 -7.68
C PRO A 615 7.13 40.83 -8.42
N ASP A 616 6.51 40.31 -9.48
CA ASP A 616 5.44 40.97 -10.26
C ASP A 616 4.06 40.89 -9.60
N GLY A 617 3.95 40.28 -8.41
CA GLY A 617 2.70 40.13 -7.67
C GLY A 617 1.83 38.94 -8.10
N THR A 618 2.29 38.10 -9.03
CA THR A 618 1.60 36.89 -9.50
C THR A 618 1.96 35.65 -8.67
N MET A 619 1.17 34.58 -8.75
CA MET A 619 1.47 33.28 -8.12
C MET A 619 2.00 32.24 -9.10
N GLY A 620 1.73 32.42 -10.39
CA GLY A 620 2.03 31.53 -11.50
C GLY A 620 1.43 30.13 -11.31
N PRO A 621 0.10 29.96 -11.15
CA PRO A 621 -0.52 28.66 -10.88
C PRO A 621 -0.21 27.60 -11.94
N ASP A 622 -0.17 28.01 -13.22
CA ASP A 622 0.07 27.13 -14.36
C ASP A 622 1.55 27.04 -14.76
N LYS A 623 2.45 27.76 -14.08
CA LYS A 623 3.89 27.59 -14.31
C LYS A 623 4.32 26.19 -13.86
N ILE A 624 5.20 25.59 -14.64
CA ILE A 624 5.82 24.31 -14.30
C ILE A 624 6.65 24.47 -13.03
N ILE A 625 6.48 23.55 -12.09
CA ILE A 625 7.20 23.57 -10.82
C ILE A 625 8.53 22.81 -10.96
N SER A 626 9.61 23.34 -10.37
CA SER A 626 10.88 22.62 -10.30
C SER A 626 10.90 21.58 -9.18
N ARG A 627 11.82 20.61 -9.27
CA ARG A 627 12.06 19.62 -8.21
C ARG A 627 12.40 20.28 -6.87
N GLY A 628 13.24 21.33 -6.89
CA GLY A 628 13.66 22.11 -5.73
C GLY A 628 12.52 22.90 -5.07
N GLU A 629 11.61 23.46 -5.89
CA GLU A 629 10.38 24.11 -5.43
C GLU A 629 9.44 23.13 -4.74
N PHE A 630 9.21 21.98 -5.36
CA PHE A 630 8.31 20.99 -4.80
C PHE A 630 8.78 20.45 -3.44
N VAL A 631 10.04 20.04 -3.32
CA VAL A 631 10.57 19.54 -2.03
C VAL A 631 10.55 20.60 -0.93
N SER A 632 10.74 21.87 -1.29
CA SER A 632 10.66 22.99 -0.35
C SER A 632 9.22 23.33 0.05
N LEU A 633 8.24 23.06 -0.81
CA LEU A 633 6.82 23.14 -0.43
C LEU A 633 6.44 22.01 0.52
N VAL A 634 6.82 20.76 0.20
CA VAL A 634 6.57 19.58 1.05
C VAL A 634 7.19 19.80 2.44
N GLN A 635 8.47 20.20 2.50
CA GLN A 635 9.17 20.47 3.77
C GLN A 635 8.43 21.51 4.64
N ARG A 636 8.00 22.64 4.04
CA ARG A 636 7.30 23.71 4.78
C ARG A 636 5.87 23.33 5.17
N ALA A 637 5.16 22.60 4.32
CA ALA A 637 3.77 22.23 4.54
C ALA A 637 3.64 21.20 5.68
N LEU A 638 4.57 20.26 5.76
CA LEU A 638 4.60 19.18 6.75
C LEU A 638 5.51 19.50 7.96
N ASP A 639 6.13 20.67 7.97
CA ASP A 639 7.09 21.14 8.99
C ASP A 639 8.22 20.15 9.28
N LEU A 640 8.75 19.51 8.23
CA LEU A 640 9.79 18.49 8.35
C LEU A 640 11.09 19.08 8.90
N LYS A 641 11.71 18.36 9.84
CA LYS A 641 12.90 18.82 10.58
C LYS A 641 14.18 18.17 10.10
N ALA A 642 15.27 18.92 10.26
CA ALA A 642 16.61 18.42 10.04
C ALA A 642 16.98 17.33 11.06
N THR A 643 17.75 16.37 10.58
CA THR A 643 18.17 15.17 11.30
C THR A 643 19.69 15.03 11.13
N SER A 644 20.35 14.30 12.03
CA SER A 644 21.80 14.34 12.24
C SER A 644 22.68 13.72 11.13
N GLN A 645 22.12 13.26 10.01
CA GLN A 645 22.90 12.66 8.91
C GLN A 645 23.25 13.69 7.84
N TYR A 646 24.52 13.70 7.42
CA TYR A 646 25.01 14.56 6.34
C TYR A 646 24.88 13.86 4.98
N ILE A 647 23.78 14.13 4.27
CA ILE A 647 23.57 13.65 2.89
C ILE A 647 24.00 14.75 1.92
N ASN A 648 24.79 14.38 0.91
CA ASN A 648 25.27 15.33 -0.09
C ASN A 648 24.99 14.86 -1.53
N TYR A 649 24.34 15.73 -2.31
CA TYR A 649 24.23 15.63 -3.77
C TYR A 649 25.25 16.58 -4.40
N THR A 650 25.72 16.28 -5.61
CA THR A 650 26.83 17.01 -6.24
C THR A 650 26.47 18.44 -6.67
N ASP A 651 25.18 18.74 -6.85
CA ASP A 651 24.64 19.94 -7.48
C ASP A 651 23.75 20.79 -6.56
N ILE A 652 23.74 20.52 -5.25
CA ILE A 652 22.93 21.28 -4.29
C ILE A 652 23.74 22.25 -3.44
N ASN A 653 25.08 22.29 -3.61
CA ASN A 653 25.92 23.22 -2.87
C ASN A 653 25.58 24.66 -3.24
N ASN A 654 25.30 25.50 -2.23
CA ASN A 654 24.83 26.88 -2.39
C ASN A 654 23.46 27.02 -3.09
N HIS A 655 22.73 25.93 -3.32
CA HIS A 655 21.39 25.98 -3.88
C HIS A 655 20.37 26.33 -2.78
N TRP A 656 19.41 27.21 -3.04
CA TRP A 656 18.45 27.66 -2.03
C TRP A 656 17.58 26.52 -1.45
N ALA A 657 17.30 25.48 -2.24
CA ALA A 657 16.58 24.28 -1.80
C ALA A 657 17.46 23.23 -1.08
N GLN A 658 18.76 23.49 -0.88
CA GLN A 658 19.73 22.54 -0.32
C GLN A 658 19.25 21.92 1.00
N SER A 659 18.74 22.74 1.92
CA SER A 659 18.25 22.28 3.21
C SER A 659 17.05 21.35 3.08
N SER A 660 16.05 21.73 2.28
CA SER A 660 14.85 20.91 1.99
C SER A 660 15.22 19.57 1.38
N ILE A 661 16.13 19.57 0.40
CA ILE A 661 16.59 18.34 -0.27
C ILE A 661 17.25 17.40 0.73
N ARG A 662 18.15 17.91 1.59
CA ARG A 662 18.81 17.11 2.63
C ARG A 662 17.81 16.50 3.62
N ILE A 663 16.83 17.28 4.07
CA ILE A 663 15.80 16.82 5.00
C ILE A 663 14.99 15.68 4.39
N LEU A 664 14.45 15.88 3.17
CA LEU A 664 13.62 14.87 2.53
C LEU A 664 14.41 13.60 2.17
N ALA A 665 15.69 13.73 1.81
CA ALA A 665 16.55 12.59 1.56
C ALA A 665 16.73 11.77 2.84
N ASN A 666 17.01 12.42 3.96
CA ASN A 666 17.24 11.72 5.22
C ASN A 666 15.98 11.02 5.76
N LEU A 667 14.81 11.57 5.46
CA LEU A 667 13.53 10.96 5.79
C LEU A 667 13.12 9.84 4.81
N GLY A 668 13.96 9.52 3.81
CA GLY A 668 13.67 8.52 2.79
C GLY A 668 12.55 8.90 1.83
N ILE A 669 12.17 10.19 1.78
CA ILE A 669 11.12 10.71 0.89
C ILE A 669 11.65 10.82 -0.54
N ILE A 670 12.93 11.18 -0.68
CA ILE A 670 13.66 11.15 -1.95
C ILE A 670 14.87 10.19 -1.85
N PRO A 671 15.40 9.68 -2.96
CA PRO A 671 16.43 8.62 -2.93
C PRO A 671 17.73 9.03 -2.21
N LEU A 672 18.20 8.18 -1.29
CA LEU A 672 19.50 8.29 -0.61
C LEU A 672 20.66 7.99 -1.57
N LYS A 673 20.97 8.93 -2.46
CA LYS A 673 22.07 8.82 -3.43
C LYS A 673 23.14 9.86 -3.13
N SER A 674 24.10 9.51 -2.27
CA SER A 674 25.28 10.34 -2.06
C SER A 674 26.13 10.37 -3.32
N ASN A 675 26.69 11.53 -3.67
CA ASN A 675 27.57 11.74 -4.82
C ASN A 675 26.92 11.54 -6.20
N SER A 676 25.61 11.82 -6.33
CA SER A 676 24.89 11.97 -7.59
C SER A 676 24.17 13.33 -7.65
N PRO A 677 23.83 13.87 -8.84
CA PRO A 677 23.05 15.11 -8.94
C PRO A 677 21.57 14.88 -8.58
N PHE A 678 20.97 15.83 -7.86
CA PHE A 678 19.53 15.87 -7.57
C PHE A 678 18.71 16.55 -8.68
N ARG A 679 19.33 17.51 -9.38
CA ARG A 679 18.79 18.37 -10.43
C ARG A 679 17.65 19.27 -9.91
N PRO A 680 17.92 20.18 -8.96
CA PRO A 680 16.86 20.94 -8.30
C PRO A 680 16.10 21.92 -9.20
N ASP A 681 16.73 22.41 -10.27
CA ASP A 681 16.12 23.38 -11.20
C ASP A 681 15.34 22.72 -12.34
N ASP A 682 15.39 21.39 -12.47
CA ASP A 682 14.66 20.68 -13.50
C ASP A 682 13.15 20.66 -13.23
N PRO A 683 12.31 20.65 -14.29
CA PRO A 683 10.89 20.38 -14.19
C PRO A 683 10.58 19.09 -13.44
N LEU A 684 9.62 19.15 -12.50
CA LEU A 684 9.11 17.96 -11.82
C LEU A 684 8.02 17.31 -12.67
N THR A 685 8.19 16.03 -13.02
CA THR A 685 7.13 15.27 -13.69
C THR A 685 6.05 14.81 -12.71
N ARG A 686 4.83 14.59 -13.21
CA ARG A 686 3.70 14.09 -12.40
C ARG A 686 4.00 12.74 -11.74
N GLU A 687 4.77 11.88 -12.40
CA GLU A 687 5.18 10.60 -11.81
C GLU A 687 6.21 10.75 -10.69
N GLU A 688 7.15 11.68 -10.81
CA GLU A 688 8.14 11.95 -9.76
C GLU A 688 7.46 12.58 -8.54
N MET A 689 6.53 13.49 -8.78
CA MET A 689 5.65 14.03 -7.74
C MET A 689 4.90 12.89 -7.03
N ALA A 690 4.33 11.95 -7.78
CA ALA A 690 3.65 10.79 -7.21
C ALA A 690 4.59 9.91 -6.37
N GLN A 691 5.79 9.62 -6.85
CA GLN A 691 6.77 8.83 -6.08
C GLN A 691 7.15 9.50 -4.75
N MET A 692 7.41 10.81 -4.77
CA MET A 692 7.77 11.56 -3.55
C MET A 692 6.64 11.60 -2.54
N LEU A 693 5.40 11.86 -2.99
CA LEU A 693 4.23 11.87 -2.10
C LEU A 693 3.84 10.48 -1.60
N ALA A 694 4.02 9.43 -2.42
CA ALA A 694 3.77 8.06 -2.01
C ALA A 694 4.71 7.64 -0.86
N ASN A 695 5.94 8.16 -0.82
CA ASN A 695 6.87 7.90 0.28
C ASN A 695 6.46 8.56 1.60
N LEU A 696 5.51 9.51 1.59
CA LEU A 696 4.95 10.12 2.79
C LEU A 696 3.79 9.31 3.36
N ILE A 697 3.28 8.30 2.64
CA ILE A 697 2.10 7.56 3.05
C ILE A 697 2.31 6.06 3.30
N GLU A 698 1.47 5.47 4.16
CA GLU A 698 1.39 4.04 4.47
C GLU A 698 0.15 3.40 3.84
N VAL A 699 -0.05 3.67 2.54
CA VAL A 699 -1.14 3.10 1.76
C VAL A 699 -0.57 2.14 0.74
N ARG A 700 -1.15 0.95 0.66
CA ARG A 700 -0.94 0.04 -0.47
C ARG A 700 -2.25 -0.04 -1.23
N ALA A 701 -2.22 0.34 -2.49
CA ALA A 701 -3.40 0.27 -3.33
C ALA A 701 -3.76 -1.19 -3.61
N ASP A 702 -5.05 -1.50 -3.50
CA ASP A 702 -5.57 -2.85 -3.73
C ASP A 702 -5.83 -3.12 -5.21
N ASN A 703 -5.70 -2.09 -6.07
CA ASN A 703 -5.78 -2.13 -7.53
C ASN A 703 -4.89 -1.01 -8.12
N TYR A 704 -4.27 -1.26 -9.28
CA TYR A 704 -3.74 -0.19 -10.12
C TYR A 704 -4.92 0.53 -10.79
N TYR A 705 -5.01 1.85 -10.66
CA TYR A 705 -6.02 2.62 -11.41
C TYR A 705 -5.81 2.42 -12.92
N ASN A 706 -6.89 2.21 -13.67
CA ASN A 706 -6.88 1.90 -15.11
C ASN A 706 -6.53 3.12 -15.99
N TYR A 707 -5.49 3.87 -15.66
CA TYR A 707 -4.96 4.87 -16.59
C TYR A 707 -4.27 4.12 -17.74
N LEU A 708 -4.68 4.38 -18.97
CA LEU A 708 -4.17 3.69 -20.16
C LEU A 708 -2.66 3.90 -20.35
N ASP A 709 -2.13 5.03 -19.87
CA ASP A 709 -0.73 5.41 -19.92
C ASP A 709 0.09 5.00 -18.68
N VAL A 710 -0.51 4.27 -17.74
CA VAL A 710 0.17 3.72 -16.55
C VAL A 710 -0.12 2.22 -16.43
N PRO A 711 0.45 1.39 -17.32
CA PRO A 711 0.31 -0.06 -17.18
C PRO A 711 0.95 -0.56 -15.87
N PRO A 712 0.58 -1.75 -15.35
CA PRO A 712 1.16 -2.29 -14.12
C PRO A 712 2.69 -2.41 -14.12
N SER A 713 3.31 -2.54 -15.30
CA SER A 713 4.77 -2.57 -15.48
C SER A 713 5.45 -1.21 -15.39
N HIS A 714 4.70 -0.11 -15.35
CA HIS A 714 5.24 1.23 -15.29
C HIS A 714 5.93 1.48 -13.94
N LYS A 715 7.15 2.04 -13.95
CA LYS A 715 7.99 2.21 -12.74
C LYS A 715 7.30 2.93 -11.57
N SER A 716 6.37 3.82 -11.89
CA SER A 716 5.64 4.66 -10.93
C SER A 716 4.22 4.15 -10.65
N ALA A 717 3.82 3.00 -11.21
CA ALA A 717 2.46 2.53 -11.19
C ALA A 717 1.92 2.37 -9.75
N ALA A 718 2.75 1.84 -8.84
CA ALA A 718 2.35 1.64 -7.45
C ALA A 718 2.12 2.97 -6.71
N ALA A 719 3.03 3.94 -6.89
CA ALA A 719 2.91 5.26 -6.31
C ALA A 719 1.65 6.00 -6.81
N ILE A 720 1.40 5.93 -8.12
CA ILE A 720 0.23 6.53 -8.77
C ILE A 720 -1.06 5.88 -8.27
N ALA A 721 -1.09 4.55 -8.14
CA ALA A 721 -2.22 3.81 -7.62
C ALA A 721 -2.52 4.17 -6.17
N ASN A 722 -1.50 4.19 -5.30
CA ASN A 722 -1.62 4.55 -3.89
C ASN A 722 -2.25 5.93 -3.71
N LEU A 723 -1.71 6.93 -4.41
CA LEU A 723 -2.19 8.31 -4.28
C LEU A 723 -3.57 8.53 -4.92
N SER A 724 -3.87 7.82 -6.01
CA SER A 724 -5.19 7.87 -6.65
C SER A 724 -6.26 7.24 -5.74
N GLN A 725 -5.94 6.14 -5.06
CA GLN A 725 -6.85 5.43 -4.15
C GLN A 725 -7.31 6.31 -2.99
N VAL A 726 -6.40 7.10 -2.42
CA VAL A 726 -6.73 8.06 -1.35
C VAL A 726 -7.09 9.46 -1.85
N GLY A 727 -7.15 9.66 -3.17
CA GLY A 727 -7.61 10.91 -3.78
C GLY A 727 -6.63 12.09 -3.65
N ILE A 728 -5.37 11.85 -3.29
CA ILE A 728 -4.32 12.87 -3.19
C ILE A 728 -3.97 13.39 -4.58
N MET A 729 -3.76 12.47 -5.52
CA MET A 729 -3.59 12.77 -6.94
C MET A 729 -4.74 12.17 -7.74
N LYS A 730 -5.04 12.77 -8.88
CA LYS A 730 -6.02 12.28 -9.85
C LYS A 730 -5.42 12.35 -11.26
N GLY A 731 -5.97 11.58 -12.19
CA GLY A 731 -5.66 11.70 -13.60
C GLY A 731 -5.93 13.10 -14.14
N MET A 732 -5.33 13.40 -15.29
CA MET A 732 -5.65 14.63 -16.03
C MET A 732 -7.07 14.55 -16.60
N ASP A 733 -7.50 13.34 -16.92
CA ASP A 733 -8.86 12.95 -17.22
C ASP A 733 -9.15 11.55 -16.65
N ASP A 734 -10.31 10.97 -16.98
CA ASP A 734 -10.76 9.67 -16.49
C ASP A 734 -9.91 8.49 -17.00
N LEU A 735 -9.14 8.66 -18.08
CA LEU A 735 -8.39 7.61 -18.79
C LEU A 735 -6.87 7.79 -18.72
N TYR A 736 -6.36 9.00 -18.51
CA TYR A 736 -4.92 9.31 -18.59
C TYR A 736 -4.39 10.00 -17.34
N PHE A 737 -3.29 9.47 -16.80
CA PHE A 737 -2.58 10.10 -15.68
C PHE A 737 -1.56 11.14 -16.14
N LYS A 738 -1.01 10.95 -17.35
CA LYS A 738 0.09 11.71 -17.95
C LYS A 738 1.37 11.67 -17.09
N PRO A 739 1.98 10.49 -16.85
CA PRO A 739 3.07 10.35 -15.89
C PRO A 739 4.31 11.19 -16.23
N THR A 740 4.64 11.32 -17.51
CA THR A 740 5.84 12.04 -17.98
C THR A 740 5.64 13.53 -18.18
N GLU A 741 4.41 14.04 -18.07
CA GLU A 741 4.15 15.48 -18.23
C GLU A 741 4.62 16.25 -16.98
N PRO A 742 5.20 17.46 -17.16
CA PRO A 742 5.56 18.31 -16.04
C PRO A 742 4.33 18.75 -15.23
N ALA A 743 4.44 18.76 -13.90
CA ALA A 743 3.39 19.23 -13.01
C ALA A 743 3.39 20.77 -12.90
N THR A 744 2.20 21.36 -12.80
CA THR A 744 2.07 22.80 -12.52
C THR A 744 2.17 23.09 -11.02
N ARG A 745 2.53 24.32 -10.65
CA ARG A 745 2.56 24.78 -9.25
C ARG A 745 1.21 24.58 -8.54
N ALA A 746 0.10 24.83 -9.22
CA ALA A 746 -1.24 24.59 -8.69
C ALA A 746 -1.50 23.09 -8.43
N GLN A 747 -1.15 22.21 -9.37
CA GLN A 747 -1.31 20.76 -9.20
C GLN A 747 -0.51 20.24 -8.01
N ALA A 748 0.74 20.67 -7.89
CA ALA A 748 1.62 20.29 -6.78
C ALA A 748 1.06 20.74 -5.42
N LEU A 749 0.64 22.00 -5.33
CA LEU A 749 0.08 22.54 -4.10
C LEU A 749 -1.21 21.83 -3.68
N THR A 750 -2.14 21.64 -4.62
CA THR A 750 -3.40 20.94 -4.35
C THR A 750 -3.16 19.49 -3.91
N ALA A 751 -2.16 18.80 -4.47
CA ALA A 751 -1.80 17.45 -4.04
C ALA A 751 -1.29 17.46 -2.57
N ILE A 752 -0.44 18.40 -2.18
CA ILE A 752 0.04 18.54 -0.79
C ILE A 752 -1.11 18.87 0.16
N LEU A 753 -2.03 19.76 -0.22
CA LEU A 753 -3.20 20.09 0.59
C LEU A 753 -4.15 18.90 0.75
N ARG A 754 -4.38 18.13 -0.32
CA ARG A 754 -5.18 16.91 -0.25
C ARG A 754 -4.52 15.86 0.65
N LEU A 755 -3.20 15.70 0.56
CA LEU A 755 -2.42 14.87 1.47
C LEU A 755 -2.61 15.30 2.93
N LEU A 756 -2.57 16.60 3.24
CA LEU A 756 -2.80 17.05 4.62
C LEU A 756 -4.26 16.86 5.07
N LYS A 757 -5.22 17.03 4.16
CA LYS A 757 -6.65 16.82 4.41
C LYS A 757 -7.03 15.34 4.54
N THR A 758 -6.14 14.39 4.26
CA THR A 758 -6.41 12.99 4.63
C THR A 758 -6.33 12.77 6.14
N GLU A 759 -5.76 13.73 6.89
CA GLU A 759 -5.68 13.70 8.35
C GLU A 759 -6.82 14.52 8.98
N PRO A 760 -7.78 13.91 9.70
CA PRO A 760 -8.93 14.65 10.23
C PRO A 760 -8.57 15.81 11.17
N LEU A 761 -7.51 15.63 11.99
CA LEU A 761 -6.99 16.67 12.89
C LEU A 761 -6.51 17.91 12.12
N ILE A 762 -6.01 17.72 10.90
CA ILE A 762 -5.53 18.79 10.03
C ILE A 762 -6.64 19.29 9.12
N GLU A 763 -7.46 18.39 8.58
CA GLU A 763 -8.62 18.73 7.74
C GLU A 763 -9.54 19.71 8.45
N GLY A 764 -9.89 19.46 9.72
CA GLY A 764 -10.71 20.36 10.52
C GLY A 764 -10.13 21.77 10.61
N VAL A 765 -8.81 21.92 10.70
CA VAL A 765 -8.13 23.22 10.72
C VAL A 765 -8.14 23.88 9.33
N LEU A 766 -7.96 23.10 8.27
CA LEU A 766 -7.88 23.59 6.89
C LEU A 766 -9.26 23.89 6.26
N THR A 767 -10.36 23.35 6.80
CA THR A 767 -11.72 23.47 6.23
C THR A 767 -12.64 24.43 7.00
N ASN A 768 -12.50 24.57 8.33
CA ASN A 768 -13.43 25.33 9.19
C ASN A 768 -13.27 26.86 9.15
N GLN A 769 -12.93 27.47 8.01
CA GLN A 769 -12.72 28.93 7.93
C GLN A 769 -13.50 29.59 6.78
N GLY A 770 -14.67 29.03 6.47
CA GLY A 770 -15.69 29.64 5.61
C GLY A 770 -16.89 30.22 6.37
N LYS A 771 -16.74 30.52 7.67
CA LYS A 771 -17.71 31.31 8.45
C LYS A 771 -17.04 32.53 9.05
#